data_AF-A0A7V5YGM4-F1
#
_entry.id   AF-A0A7V5YGM4-F1
#
_cell.length_a   1.000
_cell.length_b   1.000
_cell.length_c   1.000
_cell.angle_alpha   90.00
_cell.angle_beta   90.00
_cell.angle_gamma   90.00
#
_symmetry.space_group_name_H-M   'P 1'
#
loop_
_entity.id
_entity.type
_entity.pdbx_description
1 polymer ?
#
loop_
_entity_poly.entity_id
_entity_poly.type
_entity_poly.pdbx_seq_one_letter_code
_entity_poly.pdbx_strand_id
1 'polypeptide(L)'
;MNHKTPVRLAKTIFVSLLLIVLLASLLAISETEKGENYKLTLTGSKTWTLSYGIGDASGLAKVGSSPYQISLDQSLAVDIVGEALSVLTISAHFNDKEPASMQTLTINLDTKHLKGVLGDFSLTGKQAFAVYNKKLKGLRLDYMRDGTTLTGVVSQIEGISESQTFIGSTAHAQVLYAASQPGTPWILQPYRTNIAGLYAFSLSSPFITGFSIVNLTLVPGDPLRALLSQYSIGYLYDDISATPSAELKGDSFAVVGDDSQTLVLRSEPSALLRKRLQDAIKAYNKEHNLAGADRKVYPFTTGSQYERAFLDSLAMQATIDVDEDSYPITSGTQHRFYDLGKKNIKHGSVSVEVSLGGGTFRPITDPEFTMYKVTTYDSVGIIELDFPNGFFDDAKSAVRVSFDYNVSGDMFNLGLSVVPGSEKVYLNGKLLVRDTDYAIDYELGLLTLLVQVKESDNIRVDYERSRGGLGSSTEYARNFYGTMLTLPVSEAITLDLSLLRAADSVGASADKERLRTMPNTHTVSGVVGTINLDGFNAQFTAGYNNNVFPFDDNMRLNMPNEITSILTSGDYTLVASLNGLSVYKGGKWTAYSAASGLTGSRIYAMVSDEEHIFFGTSAGLSVLSLVGEAPFDQVENWMRYYLEDGLPNVAIHSLLLDDGTLYIGTEGGLAAVPMDLLDDRASYTAYTSDAFSTIYALAVSGGKLYVGTDRGLFTLDSDSGTLTSVPEASEARINALVASDTDLYIASDDGLAVMSAISGGTNWIFQGGPVYSVSFDEGKIYYGSNDGLYRENILAPATSGRSITAISILGDGTLWAGSRADSDYRLEVWHIGDTTETFSNSDLLIDGRDNSRFRDIIASDHTDKGILARASFNRSAENYSLSGSFESVQPTFTTIGRLSRSDSTGWSLNGNFHIADGIELVASHSFYQVDHASDHPRDTMQNNASLSIDLGIHADLSISQGLVNDDFFKAGFDSDTLTYALSLSDSLLSDALSLSLGWTDTLRGGIAGSSNPRENRLSASVGWQMTPEIKINGSWARPMSFSPNKTSGSERWNLTGDVRHTFSGLGTTFTYTVDGSRALTEKSTRITQTAKLDLRPNKFSLSSVDLTPRFTLGGNDKGGTITLNGQANMRATVSGFSAQATLGRDLSGLGEDREQTTDRISLSLAYSGIPDLRPNISFTQNASNVTYRNESRGSISRTLTGSLT
;
A
#
# COMPACT_ATOMS: atom_id res chain seq x y z
N MET A 1 20.37 36.60 -12.82
CA MET A 1 21.33 35.94 -13.74
C MET A 1 20.60 34.78 -14.43
N ASN A 2 20.65 34.71 -15.76
CA ASN A 2 19.74 33.91 -16.60
C ASN A 2 19.69 32.40 -16.25
N HIS A 3 18.50 31.90 -15.90
CA HIS A 3 18.17 30.50 -15.58
C HIS A 3 18.24 29.51 -16.78
N LYS A 4 18.51 29.98 -18.01
CA LYS A 4 18.47 29.14 -19.23
C LYS A 4 19.82 28.54 -19.65
N THR A 5 20.93 28.94 -19.03
CA THR A 5 22.29 28.59 -19.48
C THR A 5 22.76 27.18 -19.11
N PRO A 6 22.62 26.65 -17.87
CA PRO A 6 23.17 25.34 -17.52
C PRO A 6 22.39 24.16 -18.14
N VAL A 7 21.06 24.25 -18.25
CA VAL A 7 20.21 23.21 -18.87
C VAL A 7 20.44 23.10 -20.38
N ARG A 8 20.63 24.24 -21.07
CA ARG A 8 21.02 24.24 -22.49
C ARG A 8 22.42 23.70 -22.68
N LEU A 9 23.38 24.07 -21.83
CA LEU A 9 24.76 23.58 -21.92
C LEU A 9 24.85 22.06 -21.70
N ALA A 10 24.19 21.52 -20.68
CA ALA A 10 24.14 20.09 -20.42
C ALA A 10 23.42 19.30 -21.54
N LYS A 11 22.32 19.85 -22.08
CA LYS A 11 21.61 19.24 -23.22
C LYS A 11 22.47 19.25 -24.49
N THR A 12 23.20 20.33 -24.76
CA THR A 12 24.13 20.43 -25.90
C THR A 12 25.31 19.46 -25.72
N ILE A 13 25.94 19.42 -24.54
CA ILE A 13 27.05 18.49 -24.23
C ILE A 13 26.59 17.03 -24.36
N PHE A 14 25.41 16.68 -23.85
CA PHE A 14 24.85 15.34 -23.96
C PHE A 14 24.57 14.96 -25.42
N VAL A 15 23.93 15.83 -26.19
CA VAL A 15 23.67 15.61 -27.62
C VAL A 15 24.98 15.48 -28.40
N SER A 16 25.98 16.32 -28.11
CA SER A 16 27.30 16.24 -28.76
C SER A 16 28.05 14.96 -28.43
N LEU A 17 28.06 14.51 -27.16
CA LEU A 17 28.68 13.25 -26.74
C LEU A 17 27.95 12.03 -27.33
N LEU A 18 26.62 12.03 -27.34
CA LEU A 18 25.82 10.99 -27.99
C LEU A 18 26.11 10.93 -29.51
N LEU A 19 26.23 12.10 -30.17
CA LEU A 19 26.59 12.20 -31.57
C LEU A 19 28.00 11.65 -31.82
N ILE A 20 28.96 11.93 -30.93
CA ILE A 20 30.33 11.39 -31.00
C ILE A 20 30.33 9.86 -30.87
N VAL A 21 29.53 9.28 -29.96
CA VAL A 21 29.36 7.82 -29.84
C VAL A 21 28.74 7.24 -31.12
N LEU A 22 27.72 7.90 -31.68
CA LEU A 22 27.09 7.52 -32.96
C LEU A 22 28.05 7.64 -34.16
N LEU A 23 28.90 8.65 -34.19
CA LEU A 23 29.92 8.85 -35.23
C LEU A 23 31.08 7.85 -35.09
N ALA A 24 31.50 7.53 -33.86
CA ALA A 24 32.51 6.52 -33.58
C ALA A 24 32.01 5.10 -33.87
N SER A 25 30.72 4.83 -33.67
CA SER A 25 30.10 3.55 -34.02
C SER A 25 29.98 3.37 -35.53
N LEU A 26 29.63 4.41 -36.28
CA LEU A 26 29.61 4.41 -37.75
C LEU A 26 30.99 4.08 -38.36
N LEU A 27 32.09 4.52 -37.73
CA LEU A 27 33.45 4.19 -38.16
C LEU A 27 33.84 2.73 -37.86
N ALA A 28 33.40 2.17 -36.73
CA ALA A 28 33.68 0.79 -36.34
C ALA A 28 32.90 -0.26 -37.17
N ILE A 29 31.71 0.08 -37.66
CA ILE A 29 30.88 -0.80 -38.52
C ILE A 29 31.50 -0.97 -39.92
N SER A 30 32.45 -0.11 -40.32
CA SER A 30 33.12 -0.21 -41.63
C SER A 30 34.20 -1.32 -41.72
N GLU A 31 34.55 -1.96 -40.59
CA GLU A 31 35.64 -2.96 -40.51
C GLU A 31 35.18 -4.42 -40.35
N THR A 32 33.87 -4.75 -40.40
CA THR A 32 33.40 -6.13 -40.18
C THR A 32 33.39 -7.01 -41.45
N GLU A 33 33.93 -8.22 -41.32
CA GLU A 33 34.02 -9.26 -42.36
C GLU A 33 32.66 -9.71 -42.89
N LYS A 34 32.62 -10.02 -44.20
CA LYS A 34 31.47 -10.63 -44.90
C LYS A 34 31.32 -12.11 -44.51
N GLY A 35 30.47 -12.41 -43.54
CA GLY A 35 29.97 -13.77 -43.28
C GLY A 35 28.50 -13.94 -43.72
N GLU A 36 28.21 -14.96 -44.54
CA GLU A 36 26.90 -15.19 -45.19
C GLU A 36 25.86 -15.98 -44.37
N ASN A 37 25.97 -16.08 -43.04
CA ASN A 37 25.03 -16.90 -42.25
C ASN A 37 24.09 -16.05 -41.39
N TYR A 38 22.80 -16.11 -41.73
CA TYR A 38 21.66 -15.64 -40.93
C TYR A 38 20.89 -16.88 -40.44
N LYS A 39 20.72 -17.02 -39.12
CA LYS A 39 19.95 -18.12 -38.53
C LYS A 39 18.96 -17.55 -37.53
N LEU A 40 17.67 -17.73 -37.77
CA LEU A 40 16.58 -17.34 -36.88
C LEU A 40 15.74 -18.58 -36.55
N THR A 41 15.48 -18.80 -35.27
CA THR A 41 14.62 -19.88 -34.76
C THR A 41 13.42 -19.23 -34.10
N LEU A 42 12.22 -19.63 -34.51
CA LEU A 42 10.97 -19.25 -33.84
C LEU A 42 10.36 -20.48 -33.18
N THR A 43 10.01 -20.38 -31.91
CA THR A 43 9.35 -21.43 -31.12
C THR A 43 8.14 -20.85 -30.43
N GLY A 44 6.95 -21.44 -30.61
CA GLY A 44 5.74 -20.87 -30.02
C GLY A 44 4.45 -21.40 -30.64
N SER A 45 3.35 -20.71 -30.34
CA SER A 45 2.02 -21.03 -30.83
C SER A 45 1.26 -19.76 -31.28
N LYS A 46 0.52 -19.90 -32.38
CA LYS A 46 -0.50 -18.94 -32.82
C LYS A 46 -1.84 -19.66 -32.80
N THR A 47 -2.79 -19.18 -32.02
CA THR A 47 -4.14 -19.75 -31.90
C THR A 47 -5.14 -18.82 -32.57
N TRP A 48 -6.09 -19.42 -33.28
CA TRP A 48 -7.26 -18.75 -33.85
C TRP A 48 -8.48 -19.48 -33.29
N THR A 49 -9.30 -18.78 -32.52
CA THR A 49 -10.51 -19.33 -31.92
C THR A 49 -11.71 -18.64 -32.56
N LEU A 50 -12.47 -19.40 -33.34
CA LEU A 50 -13.72 -18.93 -33.93
C LEU A 50 -14.89 -19.44 -33.09
N SER A 51 -15.66 -18.54 -32.51
CA SER A 51 -16.81 -18.86 -31.66
C SER A 51 -18.10 -18.35 -32.30
N TYR A 52 -19.17 -19.14 -32.20
CA TYR A 52 -20.50 -18.79 -32.67
C TYR A 52 -21.53 -19.21 -31.63
N GLY A 53 -22.19 -18.23 -30.99
CA GLY A 53 -23.12 -18.47 -29.88
C GLY A 53 -24.53 -18.79 -30.38
N ILE A 54 -25.09 -19.94 -29.97
CA ILE A 54 -26.50 -20.30 -30.19
C ILE A 54 -27.13 -20.58 -28.84
N GLY A 55 -28.08 -19.74 -28.40
CA GLY A 55 -28.68 -19.83 -27.07
C GLY A 55 -29.25 -18.49 -26.58
N ASP A 56 -29.69 -18.46 -25.32
CA ASP A 56 -30.19 -17.24 -24.69
C ASP A 56 -29.05 -16.27 -24.32
N ALA A 57 -29.32 -14.97 -24.38
CA ALA A 57 -28.30 -13.93 -24.19
C ALA A 57 -27.66 -13.98 -22.79
N SER A 58 -28.43 -14.29 -21.75
CA SER A 58 -27.94 -14.37 -20.37
C SER A 58 -27.03 -15.58 -20.11
N GLY A 59 -27.30 -16.71 -20.74
CA GLY A 59 -26.43 -17.90 -20.70
C GLY A 59 -25.12 -17.68 -21.46
N LEU A 60 -25.20 -17.09 -22.67
CA LEU A 60 -24.04 -16.84 -23.53
C LEU A 60 -23.12 -15.73 -22.98
N ALA A 61 -23.67 -14.71 -22.31
CA ALA A 61 -22.87 -13.65 -21.67
C ALA A 61 -21.94 -14.20 -20.57
N LYS A 62 -22.34 -15.24 -19.83
CA LYS A 62 -21.50 -15.87 -18.79
C LYS A 62 -20.25 -16.55 -19.33
N VAL A 63 -20.24 -16.86 -20.62
CA VAL A 63 -19.10 -17.45 -21.34
C VAL A 63 -18.51 -16.47 -22.38
N GLY A 64 -18.82 -15.17 -22.23
CA GLY A 64 -18.25 -14.10 -23.08
C GLY A 64 -18.65 -14.19 -24.55
N SER A 65 -19.83 -14.73 -24.86
CA SER A 65 -20.34 -14.87 -26.23
C SER A 65 -21.68 -14.15 -26.41
N SER A 66 -21.97 -13.73 -27.65
CA SER A 66 -23.25 -13.09 -28.02
C SER A 66 -24.06 -14.00 -28.96
N PRO A 67 -25.40 -14.05 -28.83
CA PRO A 67 -26.23 -14.87 -29.71
C PRO A 67 -26.06 -14.47 -31.18
N TYR A 68 -25.88 -15.46 -32.05
CA TYR A 68 -25.79 -15.31 -33.51
C TYR A 68 -24.65 -14.42 -34.02
N GLN A 69 -23.68 -14.08 -33.16
CA GLN A 69 -22.47 -13.39 -33.57
C GLN A 69 -21.32 -14.36 -33.72
N ILE A 70 -20.53 -14.15 -34.77
CA ILE A 70 -19.24 -14.80 -34.95
C ILE A 70 -18.20 -13.92 -34.27
N SER A 71 -17.49 -14.46 -33.27
CA SER A 71 -16.31 -13.82 -32.70
C SER A 71 -15.06 -14.57 -33.10
N LEU A 72 -14.03 -13.82 -33.47
CA LEU A 72 -12.70 -14.33 -33.77
C LEU A 72 -11.75 -13.82 -32.70
N ASP A 73 -11.28 -14.73 -31.86
CA ASP A 73 -10.20 -14.46 -30.92
C ASP A 73 -8.88 -15.00 -31.49
N GLN A 74 -7.80 -14.25 -31.31
CA GLN A 74 -6.48 -14.60 -31.78
C GLN A 74 -5.48 -14.42 -30.66
N SER A 75 -4.61 -15.41 -30.47
CA SER A 75 -3.47 -15.28 -29.56
C SER A 75 -2.17 -15.72 -30.20
N LEU A 76 -1.07 -15.06 -29.87
CA LEU A 76 0.30 -15.29 -30.31
C LEU A 76 1.22 -15.31 -29.09
N ALA A 77 1.88 -16.45 -28.87
CA ALA A 77 2.96 -16.63 -27.92
C ALA A 77 4.17 -17.19 -28.67
N VAL A 78 5.26 -16.42 -28.82
CA VAL A 78 6.44 -16.79 -29.60
C VAL A 78 7.74 -16.31 -28.98
N ASP A 79 8.71 -17.21 -28.92
CA ASP A 79 10.11 -16.94 -28.64
C ASP A 79 10.89 -16.90 -29.96
N ILE A 80 11.75 -15.89 -30.09
CA ILE A 80 12.57 -15.66 -31.28
C ILE A 80 14.03 -15.59 -30.83
N VAL A 81 14.87 -16.49 -31.35
CA VAL A 81 16.32 -16.47 -31.13
C VAL A 81 17.04 -16.50 -32.47
N GLY A 82 17.97 -15.57 -32.70
CA GLY A 82 18.75 -15.57 -33.93
C GLY A 82 20.13 -14.95 -33.83
N GLU A 83 20.97 -15.30 -34.79
CA GLU A 83 22.31 -14.76 -34.97
C GLU A 83 22.46 -14.26 -36.41
N ALA A 84 23.07 -13.08 -36.56
CA ALA A 84 23.34 -12.47 -37.84
C ALA A 84 24.77 -11.89 -37.89
N LEU A 85 25.44 -12.08 -39.03
CA LEU A 85 26.76 -11.48 -39.32
C LEU A 85 27.86 -11.81 -38.29
N SER A 86 27.69 -12.86 -37.48
CA SER A 86 28.58 -13.25 -36.37
C SER A 86 28.80 -12.20 -35.28
N VAL A 87 28.11 -11.06 -35.34
CA VAL A 87 28.26 -9.93 -34.41
C VAL A 87 26.92 -9.47 -33.81
N LEU A 88 25.79 -9.90 -34.37
CA LEU A 88 24.46 -9.58 -33.87
C LEU A 88 23.77 -10.83 -33.33
N THR A 89 23.23 -10.73 -32.10
CA THR A 89 22.33 -11.74 -31.53
C THR A 89 20.98 -11.11 -31.21
N ILE A 90 19.90 -11.80 -31.54
CA ILE A 90 18.51 -11.38 -31.34
C ILE A 90 17.86 -12.38 -30.39
N SER A 91 17.20 -11.89 -29.35
CA SER A 91 16.34 -12.67 -28.45
C SER A 91 15.05 -11.88 -28.22
N ALA A 92 13.89 -12.48 -28.44
CA ALA A 92 12.61 -11.84 -28.17
C ALA A 92 11.58 -12.83 -27.63
N HIS A 93 10.70 -12.35 -26.76
CA HIS A 93 9.54 -13.08 -26.26
C HIS A 93 8.31 -12.20 -26.44
N PHE A 94 7.33 -12.69 -27.20
CA PHE A 94 6.06 -12.01 -27.45
C PHE A 94 4.90 -12.92 -27.04
N ASN A 95 4.08 -12.50 -26.08
CA ASN A 95 2.86 -13.19 -25.68
C ASN A 95 1.70 -12.20 -25.50
N ASP A 96 0.73 -12.20 -26.42
CA ASP A 96 -0.41 -11.25 -26.39
C ASP A 96 -1.47 -11.55 -25.33
N LYS A 97 -1.32 -12.66 -24.60
CA LYS A 97 -2.09 -12.95 -23.38
C LYS A 97 -1.46 -12.38 -22.11
N GLU A 98 -0.22 -11.92 -22.20
CA GLU A 98 0.49 -11.31 -21.09
C GLU A 98 0.48 -9.77 -21.20
N PRO A 99 0.62 -9.04 -20.08
CA PRO A 99 0.78 -7.60 -20.10
C PRO A 99 1.93 -7.16 -21.00
N ALA A 100 1.81 -5.96 -21.60
CA ALA A 100 2.84 -5.41 -22.48
C ALA A 100 4.23 -5.27 -21.83
N SER A 101 4.31 -5.25 -20.50
CA SER A 101 5.56 -5.23 -19.73
C SER A 101 6.31 -6.58 -19.70
N MET A 102 5.64 -7.70 -20.01
CA MET A 102 6.25 -9.04 -20.05
C MET A 102 6.86 -9.37 -21.43
N GLN A 103 6.64 -8.48 -22.40
CA GLN A 103 7.13 -8.59 -23.76
C GLN A 103 8.58 -8.11 -23.86
N THR A 104 9.49 -8.99 -24.28
CA THR A 104 10.94 -8.69 -24.36
C THR A 104 11.44 -8.71 -25.80
N LEU A 105 12.39 -7.84 -26.10
CA LEU A 105 13.14 -7.84 -27.35
C LEU A 105 14.51 -7.28 -27.03
N THR A 106 15.55 -8.05 -27.29
CA THR A 106 16.94 -7.68 -27.08
C THR A 106 17.75 -8.02 -28.32
N ILE A 107 18.48 -7.04 -28.83
CA ILE A 107 19.43 -7.16 -29.92
C ILE A 107 20.79 -6.76 -29.36
N ASN A 108 21.74 -7.69 -29.31
CA ASN A 108 23.10 -7.41 -28.89
C ASN A 108 24.00 -7.23 -30.12
N LEU A 109 24.93 -6.30 -30.01
CA LEU A 109 26.03 -6.07 -30.94
C LEU A 109 27.34 -6.36 -30.20
N ASP A 110 28.17 -7.25 -30.73
CA ASP A 110 29.49 -7.55 -30.19
C ASP A 110 30.56 -7.46 -31.29
N THR A 111 31.33 -6.37 -31.26
CA THR A 111 32.51 -6.17 -32.12
C THR A 111 33.73 -5.85 -31.26
N LYS A 112 34.91 -5.81 -31.88
CA LYS A 112 36.18 -5.51 -31.19
C LYS A 112 36.19 -4.16 -30.46
N HIS A 113 35.61 -3.13 -31.07
CA HIS A 113 35.68 -1.74 -30.58
C HIS A 113 34.34 -1.17 -30.15
N LEU A 114 33.24 -1.84 -30.49
CA LEU A 114 31.89 -1.38 -30.20
C LEU A 114 31.04 -2.55 -29.73
N LYS A 115 30.48 -2.42 -28.53
CA LYS A 115 29.43 -3.30 -28.02
C LYS A 115 28.14 -2.50 -27.88
N GLY A 116 27.00 -3.16 -27.98
CA GLY A 116 25.73 -2.47 -27.82
C GLY A 116 24.58 -3.40 -27.53
N VAL A 117 23.51 -2.84 -26.97
CA VAL A 117 22.26 -3.52 -26.73
C VAL A 117 21.13 -2.57 -27.14
N LEU A 118 20.21 -3.06 -27.99
CA LEU A 118 18.94 -2.41 -28.28
C LEU A 118 17.82 -3.31 -27.76
N GLY A 119 17.02 -2.81 -26.82
CA GLY A 119 16.03 -3.61 -26.14
C GLY A 119 16.18 -3.59 -24.63
N ASP A 120 15.97 -4.75 -24.02
CA ASP A 120 16.07 -4.92 -22.57
C ASP A 120 17.53 -5.09 -22.11
N PHE A 121 18.00 -4.26 -21.18
CA PHE A 121 19.32 -4.37 -20.55
C PHE A 121 19.29 -3.82 -19.11
N SER A 122 20.36 -4.08 -18.35
CA SER A 122 20.58 -3.44 -17.05
C SER A 122 21.91 -2.68 -17.03
N LEU A 123 21.97 -1.63 -16.21
CA LEU A 123 23.24 -1.00 -15.85
C LEU A 123 23.79 -1.75 -14.63
N THR A 124 25.12 -1.82 -14.52
CA THR A 124 25.81 -2.39 -13.36
C THR A 124 27.04 -1.54 -13.06
N GLY A 125 27.50 -1.53 -11.80
CA GLY A 125 28.70 -0.77 -11.39
C GLY A 125 28.54 0.74 -11.30
N LYS A 126 27.30 1.28 -11.31
CA LYS A 126 27.02 2.74 -11.22
C LYS A 126 26.19 3.14 -9.99
N GLN A 127 26.23 2.30 -8.95
CA GLN A 127 25.40 2.40 -7.74
C GLN A 127 25.57 3.71 -6.95
N ALA A 128 26.71 4.38 -7.10
CA ALA A 128 27.01 5.65 -6.41
C ALA A 128 26.10 6.82 -6.83
N PHE A 129 25.60 6.82 -8.07
CA PHE A 129 24.84 7.93 -8.65
C PHE A 129 23.43 7.54 -9.09
N ALA A 130 23.19 6.24 -9.17
CA ALA A 130 22.06 5.66 -9.85
C ALA A 130 21.78 4.27 -9.29
N VAL A 131 20.57 4.04 -8.81
CA VAL A 131 20.15 2.71 -8.34
C VAL A 131 19.75 1.89 -9.56
N TYR A 132 20.67 1.43 -10.40
CA TYR A 132 20.25 0.45 -11.42
C TYR A 132 21.19 -0.72 -11.54
N ASN A 133 20.67 -1.84 -11.05
CA ASN A 133 20.65 -3.20 -11.57
C ASN A 133 19.29 -3.49 -12.25
N LYS A 134 18.57 -2.45 -12.69
CA LYS A 134 17.17 -2.47 -13.14
C LYS A 134 17.02 -2.85 -14.61
N LYS A 135 15.84 -3.31 -15.01
CA LYS A 135 15.48 -3.52 -16.42
C LYS A 135 15.18 -2.17 -17.09
N LEU A 136 16.00 -1.83 -18.08
CA LEU A 136 15.86 -0.66 -18.94
C LEU A 136 15.54 -1.13 -20.35
N LYS A 137 14.63 -0.43 -21.02
CA LYS A 137 14.31 -0.71 -22.42
C LYS A 137 14.78 0.42 -23.32
N GLY A 138 15.74 0.17 -24.20
CA GLY A 138 16.28 1.18 -25.10
C GLY A 138 17.62 0.81 -25.70
N LEU A 139 18.44 1.81 -26.00
CA LEU A 139 19.76 1.66 -26.62
C LEU A 139 20.88 1.93 -25.61
N ARG A 140 21.84 1.01 -25.56
CA ARG A 140 23.15 1.19 -24.94
C ARG A 140 24.24 0.93 -25.97
N LEU A 141 25.26 1.78 -26.00
CA LEU A 141 26.46 1.61 -26.83
C LEU A 141 27.70 1.83 -25.97
N ASP A 142 28.66 0.92 -26.08
CA ASP A 142 29.96 0.97 -25.41
C ASP A 142 31.07 1.00 -26.46
N TYR A 143 31.77 2.12 -26.58
CA TYR A 143 32.94 2.27 -27.45
C TYR A 143 34.22 2.09 -26.65
N MET A 144 35.07 1.15 -27.07
CA MET A 144 36.27 0.73 -26.32
C MET A 144 37.55 0.94 -27.15
N ARG A 145 38.51 1.66 -26.58
CA ARG A 145 39.82 1.91 -27.20
C ARG A 145 40.89 2.19 -26.14
N ASP A 146 42.03 1.51 -26.22
CA ASP A 146 43.21 1.74 -25.36
C ASP A 146 42.88 1.75 -23.86
N GLY A 147 42.03 0.82 -23.41
CA GLY A 147 41.55 0.72 -22.03
C GLY A 147 40.50 1.77 -21.62
N THR A 148 40.23 2.76 -22.47
CA THR A 148 39.15 3.73 -22.30
C THR A 148 37.83 3.16 -22.80
N THR A 149 36.75 3.35 -22.03
CA THR A 149 35.39 2.96 -22.43
C THR A 149 34.46 4.16 -22.33
N LEU A 150 33.78 4.49 -23.44
CA LEU A 150 32.73 5.51 -23.51
C LEU A 150 31.38 4.82 -23.71
N THR A 151 30.49 4.99 -22.73
CA THR A 151 29.14 4.42 -22.74
C THR A 151 28.10 5.50 -22.98
N GLY A 152 27.19 5.27 -23.93
CA GLY A 152 25.99 6.07 -24.16
C GLY A 152 24.72 5.26 -23.93
N VAL A 153 23.74 5.85 -23.25
CA VAL A 153 22.47 5.21 -22.90
C VAL A 153 21.29 6.13 -23.20
N VAL A 154 20.29 5.59 -23.89
CA VAL A 154 18.97 6.20 -24.10
C VAL A 154 17.92 5.12 -23.91
N SER A 155 17.13 5.20 -22.86
CA SER A 155 16.17 4.15 -22.51
C SER A 155 14.93 4.69 -21.79
N GLN A 156 13.95 3.82 -21.58
CA GLN A 156 12.80 4.03 -20.73
C GLN A 156 12.90 3.10 -19.51
N ILE A 157 12.45 3.57 -18.35
CA ILE A 157 12.42 2.80 -17.10
C ILE A 157 11.08 2.08 -16.98
N GLU A 158 11.09 0.75 -16.78
CA GLU A 158 9.86 -0.06 -16.68
C GLU A 158 9.26 -0.12 -15.26
N GLY A 159 10.07 -0.02 -14.18
CA GLY A 159 9.61 -0.21 -12.80
C GLY A 159 10.07 0.82 -11.74
N ILE A 160 9.48 0.72 -10.54
CA ILE A 160 9.90 1.40 -9.30
C ILE A 160 10.62 0.37 -8.44
N SER A 161 11.78 0.70 -7.84
CA SER A 161 12.46 -0.27 -6.97
C SER A 161 11.88 -0.27 -5.57
N GLU A 162 11.74 -1.48 -5.05
CA GLU A 162 11.38 -1.78 -3.68
C GLU A 162 12.45 -2.71 -3.08
N SER A 163 12.64 -2.60 -1.78
CA SER A 163 13.49 -3.52 -1.02
C SER A 163 12.76 -3.88 0.25
N GLN A 164 12.60 -5.16 0.50
CA GLN A 164 11.89 -5.66 1.67
C GLN A 164 12.74 -6.70 2.39
N THR A 165 12.82 -6.60 3.71
CA THR A 165 13.58 -7.54 4.54
C THR A 165 12.63 -8.25 5.47
N PHE A 166 12.76 -9.57 5.55
CA PHE A 166 12.03 -10.46 6.44
C PHE A 166 13.02 -11.11 7.42
N ILE A 167 12.59 -11.41 8.65
CA ILE A 167 13.42 -12.11 9.64
C ILE A 167 12.68 -13.39 10.04
N GLY A 168 13.24 -14.53 9.66
CA GLY A 168 12.65 -15.84 9.84
C GLY A 168 11.23 -15.92 9.26
N SER A 169 10.28 -16.28 10.10
CA SER A 169 8.84 -16.29 9.80
C SER A 169 8.11 -15.09 10.41
N THR A 170 8.81 -14.01 10.78
CA THR A 170 8.25 -12.85 11.47
C THR A 170 8.23 -11.62 10.55
N ALA A 171 7.12 -10.89 10.53
CA ALA A 171 6.93 -9.67 9.77
C ALA A 171 6.58 -8.50 10.70
N HIS A 172 6.95 -7.27 10.32
CA HIS A 172 6.64 -6.04 11.05
C HIS A 172 5.39 -5.36 10.49
N ALA A 173 4.59 -4.73 11.34
CA ALA A 173 3.46 -3.91 10.94
C ALA A 173 3.26 -2.72 11.89
N GLN A 174 2.62 -1.69 11.37
CA GLN A 174 2.21 -0.52 12.12
C GLN A 174 0.75 -0.17 11.78
N VAL A 175 -0.02 0.23 12.80
CA VAL A 175 -1.42 0.66 12.67
C VAL A 175 -1.60 2.01 13.35
N LEU A 176 -2.31 2.92 12.69
CA LEU A 176 -2.69 4.23 13.23
C LEU A 176 -4.19 4.23 13.54
N TYR A 177 -4.53 4.55 14.78
CA TYR A 177 -5.90 4.82 15.23
C TYR A 177 -6.08 6.32 15.42
N ALA A 178 -7.03 6.91 14.72
CA ALA A 178 -7.35 8.34 14.79
C ALA A 178 -8.82 8.54 14.42
N ALA A 179 -9.44 9.69 14.73
CA ALA A 179 -10.78 9.99 14.23
C ALA A 179 -10.77 10.23 12.71
N SER A 180 -9.71 10.86 12.21
CA SER A 180 -9.49 11.18 10.80
C SER A 180 -8.01 10.98 10.41
N GLN A 181 -7.72 10.89 9.10
CA GLN A 181 -6.33 10.77 8.64
C GLN A 181 -5.55 12.09 8.84
N PRO A 182 -4.28 12.04 9.30
CA PRO A 182 -3.41 13.21 9.33
C PRO A 182 -3.29 13.84 7.94
N GLY A 183 -3.61 15.13 7.81
CA GLY A 183 -3.61 15.86 6.53
C GLY A 183 -4.95 15.88 5.79
N THR A 184 -5.90 15.00 6.13
CA THR A 184 -7.27 15.02 5.59
C THR A 184 -8.31 14.88 6.71
N PRO A 185 -8.46 15.89 7.58
CA PRO A 185 -9.33 15.84 8.77
C PRO A 185 -10.83 15.62 8.45
N TRP A 186 -11.24 15.82 7.19
CA TRP A 186 -12.60 15.57 6.70
C TRP A 186 -12.86 14.11 6.31
N ILE A 187 -11.83 13.25 6.27
CA ILE A 187 -11.97 11.81 6.00
C ILE A 187 -11.89 11.04 7.32
N LEU A 188 -13.02 10.50 7.75
CA LEU A 188 -13.08 9.65 8.93
C LEU A 188 -12.32 8.34 8.71
N GLN A 189 -11.60 7.89 9.73
CA GLN A 189 -10.96 6.57 9.70
C GLN A 189 -12.03 5.46 9.72
N PRO A 190 -11.86 4.39 8.92
CA PRO A 190 -12.71 3.22 8.97
C PRO A 190 -12.82 2.63 10.38
N TYR A 191 -13.93 1.96 10.68
CA TYR A 191 -14.25 1.39 12.01
C TYR A 191 -13.07 0.69 12.72
N ARG A 192 -12.30 -0.17 12.02
CA ARG A 192 -11.18 -0.92 12.63
C ARG A 192 -9.95 -0.06 12.97
N THR A 193 -9.79 1.10 12.33
CA THR A 193 -8.67 2.04 12.54
C THR A 193 -9.16 3.37 13.12
N ASN A 194 -10.41 3.43 13.58
CA ASN A 194 -10.96 4.60 14.22
C ASN A 194 -10.53 4.66 15.69
N ILE A 195 -10.25 5.86 16.20
CA ILE A 195 -9.92 6.08 17.61
C ILE A 195 -11.06 5.70 18.57
N ALA A 196 -12.30 5.64 18.08
CA ALA A 196 -13.42 5.12 18.84
C ALA A 196 -13.23 3.64 19.26
N GLY A 197 -12.41 2.88 18.52
CA GLY A 197 -12.16 1.47 18.79
C GLY A 197 -13.37 0.57 18.55
N LEU A 198 -13.22 -0.71 18.90
CA LEU A 198 -14.22 -1.75 18.66
C LEU A 198 -15.30 -1.76 19.76
N TYR A 199 -16.53 -2.09 19.38
CA TYR A 199 -17.61 -2.40 20.32
C TYR A 199 -17.28 -3.68 21.11
N ALA A 200 -17.37 -3.59 22.43
CA ALA A 200 -16.99 -4.63 23.38
C ALA A 200 -18.12 -4.94 24.37
N PHE A 201 -18.37 -6.22 24.59
CA PHE A 201 -19.41 -6.76 25.47
C PHE A 201 -18.78 -7.68 26.52
N SER A 202 -18.89 -7.31 27.79
CA SER A 202 -18.44 -8.17 28.89
C SER A 202 -19.40 -9.34 29.04
N LEU A 203 -18.87 -10.56 28.94
CA LEU A 203 -19.69 -11.77 28.96
C LEU A 203 -20.00 -12.21 30.40
N SER A 204 -21.27 -12.54 30.68
CA SER A 204 -21.71 -13.15 31.94
C SER A 204 -21.39 -14.64 32.03
N SER A 205 -21.34 -15.34 30.90
CA SER A 205 -21.01 -16.75 30.79
C SER A 205 -19.69 -16.95 30.01
N PRO A 206 -18.89 -17.98 30.37
CA PRO A 206 -17.64 -18.25 29.67
C PRO A 206 -17.90 -18.72 28.23
N PHE A 207 -17.35 -18.01 27.27
CA PHE A 207 -17.26 -18.40 25.87
C PHE A 207 -16.23 -19.52 25.69
N ILE A 208 -16.69 -20.65 25.17
CA ILE A 208 -15.85 -21.82 24.93
C ILE A 208 -15.59 -21.92 23.42
N THR A 209 -14.34 -21.70 23.03
CA THR A 209 -13.93 -21.70 21.61
C THR A 209 -14.31 -23.03 20.93
N GLY A 210 -15.13 -22.95 19.87
CA GLY A 210 -15.63 -24.11 19.12
C GLY A 210 -16.85 -24.79 19.73
N PHE A 211 -17.44 -24.22 20.79
CA PHE A 211 -18.66 -24.71 21.44
C PHE A 211 -19.73 -23.62 21.50
N SER A 212 -19.33 -22.42 21.91
CA SER A 212 -20.23 -21.29 22.02
C SER A 212 -20.59 -20.72 20.64
N ILE A 213 -21.85 -20.36 20.46
CA ILE A 213 -22.38 -19.77 19.23
C ILE A 213 -22.72 -18.31 19.49
N VAL A 214 -22.34 -17.43 18.58
CA VAL A 214 -22.68 -16.00 18.65
C VAL A 214 -23.68 -15.70 17.53
N ASN A 215 -24.85 -15.18 17.90
CA ASN A 215 -25.88 -14.79 16.96
C ASN A 215 -26.13 -13.27 17.01
N LEU A 216 -26.48 -12.70 15.86
CA LEU A 216 -27.18 -11.42 15.78
C LEU A 216 -28.67 -11.71 15.66
N THR A 217 -29.44 -11.25 16.64
CA THR A 217 -30.88 -11.50 16.73
C THR A 217 -31.64 -10.19 16.59
N LEU A 218 -32.64 -10.17 15.69
CA LEU A 218 -33.65 -9.11 15.65
C LEU A 218 -34.84 -9.57 16.49
N VAL A 219 -35.18 -8.83 17.54
CA VAL A 219 -36.21 -9.18 18.52
C VAL A 219 -37.60 -9.00 17.90
N PRO A 220 -38.37 -10.08 17.63
CA PRO A 220 -39.68 -9.96 17.03
C PRO A 220 -40.68 -9.30 17.98
N GLY A 221 -41.48 -8.37 17.47
CA GLY A 221 -42.54 -7.70 18.23
C GLY A 221 -43.17 -6.55 17.46
N ASP A 222 -44.17 -5.90 18.06
CA ASP A 222 -44.85 -4.74 17.49
C ASP A 222 -43.90 -3.57 17.16
N PRO A 223 -42.87 -3.25 17.99
CA PRO A 223 -41.92 -2.19 17.66
C PRO A 223 -41.12 -2.47 16.37
N LEU A 224 -40.63 -3.71 16.20
CA LEU A 224 -39.92 -4.11 14.97
C LEU A 224 -40.85 -4.08 13.75
N ARG A 225 -42.09 -4.58 13.89
CA ARG A 225 -43.10 -4.56 12.80
C ARG A 225 -43.40 -3.13 12.34
N ALA A 226 -43.63 -2.24 13.30
CA ALA A 226 -43.91 -0.83 13.04
C ALA A 226 -42.72 -0.14 12.36
N LEU A 227 -41.49 -0.38 12.85
CA LEU A 227 -40.28 0.18 12.27
C LEU A 227 -40.06 -0.27 10.82
N LEU A 228 -40.13 -1.58 10.55
CA LEU A 228 -39.95 -2.09 9.19
C LEU A 228 -41.03 -1.56 8.23
N SER A 229 -42.27 -1.41 8.71
CA SER A 229 -43.37 -0.87 7.92
C SER A 229 -43.22 0.62 7.63
N GLN A 230 -42.76 1.40 8.61
CA GLN A 230 -42.48 2.84 8.45
C GLN A 230 -41.47 3.09 7.32
N TYR A 231 -40.48 2.22 7.18
CA TYR A 231 -39.41 2.33 6.18
C TYR A 231 -39.66 1.48 4.92
N SER A 232 -40.93 1.17 4.62
CA SER A 232 -41.37 0.45 3.40
C SER A 232 -40.76 -0.95 3.18
N ILE A 233 -40.25 -1.59 4.23
CA ILE A 233 -39.68 -2.96 4.21
C ILE A 233 -40.43 -3.93 5.12
N GLY A 234 -41.69 -3.61 5.45
CA GLY A 234 -42.55 -4.42 6.32
C GLY A 234 -42.79 -5.85 5.80
N TYR A 235 -42.62 -6.09 4.49
CA TYR A 235 -42.72 -7.42 3.88
C TYR A 235 -41.68 -8.42 4.41
N LEU A 236 -40.57 -7.95 5.02
CA LEU A 236 -39.56 -8.80 5.62
C LEU A 236 -39.92 -9.29 7.04
N TYR A 237 -40.96 -8.71 7.67
CA TYR A 237 -41.23 -8.95 9.08
C TYR A 237 -41.51 -10.43 9.37
N ASP A 238 -42.33 -11.09 8.55
CA ASP A 238 -42.73 -12.48 8.79
C ASP A 238 -41.53 -13.42 8.62
N ASP A 239 -40.69 -13.22 7.59
CA ASP A 239 -39.46 -13.99 7.36
C ASP A 239 -38.43 -13.81 8.48
N ILE A 240 -38.21 -12.56 8.92
CA ILE A 240 -37.32 -12.23 10.05
C ILE A 240 -37.88 -12.85 11.33
N SER A 241 -39.19 -12.81 11.55
CA SER A 241 -39.80 -13.40 12.75
C SER A 241 -39.73 -14.92 12.75
N ALA A 242 -39.77 -15.58 11.59
CA ALA A 242 -39.58 -17.02 11.46
C ALA A 242 -38.13 -17.45 11.72
N THR A 243 -37.16 -16.58 11.40
CA THR A 243 -35.73 -16.82 11.60
C THR A 243 -35.05 -15.61 12.25
N PRO A 244 -35.31 -15.30 13.53
CA PRO A 244 -34.89 -14.03 14.15
C PRO A 244 -33.39 -13.92 14.38
N SER A 245 -32.71 -15.05 14.61
CA SER A 245 -31.28 -15.14 14.89
C SER A 245 -30.48 -15.56 13.65
N ALA A 246 -29.33 -14.90 13.43
CA ALA A 246 -28.33 -15.32 12.45
C ALA A 246 -26.95 -15.43 13.08
N GLU A 247 -26.28 -16.56 12.84
CA GLU A 247 -24.94 -16.81 13.37
C GLU A 247 -23.91 -15.85 12.77
N LEU A 248 -23.14 -15.20 13.65
CA LEU A 248 -21.98 -14.40 13.27
C LEU A 248 -20.79 -15.31 13.03
N LYS A 249 -20.23 -15.27 11.83
CA LYS A 249 -19.02 -16.04 11.49
C LYS A 249 -17.81 -15.51 12.26
N GLY A 250 -16.88 -16.41 12.62
CA GLY A 250 -15.74 -16.15 13.53
C GLY A 250 -14.75 -15.06 13.14
N ASP A 251 -14.79 -14.48 11.94
CA ASP A 251 -14.00 -13.28 11.59
C ASP A 251 -14.72 -11.95 11.89
N SER A 252 -15.99 -12.01 12.32
CA SER A 252 -16.82 -10.83 12.63
C SER A 252 -16.62 -10.35 14.07
N PHE A 253 -16.07 -11.20 14.94
CA PHE A 253 -15.80 -10.89 16.35
C PHE A 253 -14.52 -11.61 16.83
N ALA A 254 -14.05 -11.27 18.01
CA ALA A 254 -13.08 -12.05 18.77
C ALA A 254 -13.48 -12.06 20.25
N VAL A 255 -12.97 -13.00 21.03
CA VAL A 255 -13.15 -13.03 22.48
C VAL A 255 -11.78 -12.94 23.14
N VAL A 256 -11.66 -12.06 24.13
CA VAL A 256 -10.41 -11.74 24.83
C VAL A 256 -10.61 -11.81 26.34
N GLY A 257 -9.53 -12.09 27.08
CA GLY A 257 -9.55 -12.28 28.54
C GLY A 257 -9.69 -13.75 28.95
N ASP A 258 -9.16 -14.09 30.13
CA ASP A 258 -9.20 -15.45 30.69
C ASP A 258 -10.32 -15.58 31.73
N ASP A 259 -10.23 -14.86 32.85
CA ASP A 259 -11.21 -14.92 33.95
C ASP A 259 -12.47 -14.06 33.72
N SER A 260 -12.32 -12.95 33.01
CA SER A 260 -13.41 -12.04 32.62
C SER A 260 -13.38 -11.83 31.10
N GLN A 261 -14.14 -12.66 30.38
CA GLN A 261 -14.12 -12.66 28.93
C GLN A 261 -14.93 -11.50 28.35
N THR A 262 -14.41 -10.90 27.30
CA THR A 262 -15.04 -9.81 26.55
C THR A 262 -15.14 -10.19 25.09
N LEU A 263 -16.34 -10.10 24.52
CA LEU A 263 -16.56 -10.23 23.08
C LEU A 263 -16.36 -8.87 22.42
N VAL A 264 -15.49 -8.80 21.42
CA VAL A 264 -15.18 -7.59 20.65
C VAL A 264 -15.60 -7.75 19.19
N LEU A 265 -16.43 -6.84 18.68
CA LEU A 265 -16.92 -6.86 17.31
C LEU A 265 -15.90 -6.24 16.35
N ARG A 266 -15.49 -7.00 15.34
CA ARG A 266 -14.60 -6.52 14.26
C ARG A 266 -15.34 -5.86 13.10
N SER A 267 -16.67 -5.84 13.18
CA SER A 267 -17.56 -5.14 12.26
C SER A 267 -18.46 -4.21 13.05
N GLU A 268 -18.71 -3.02 12.53
CA GLU A 268 -19.58 -2.05 13.16
C GLU A 268 -21.03 -2.59 13.27
N PRO A 269 -21.75 -2.34 14.37
CA PRO A 269 -23.15 -2.76 14.55
C PRO A 269 -24.07 -2.40 13.37
N SER A 270 -23.97 -1.16 12.86
CA SER A 270 -24.75 -0.69 11.72
C SER A 270 -24.50 -1.54 10.46
N ALA A 271 -23.24 -1.91 10.20
CA ALA A 271 -22.86 -2.76 9.08
C ALA A 271 -23.37 -4.21 9.24
N LEU A 272 -23.38 -4.75 10.46
CA LEU A 272 -23.94 -6.07 10.75
C LEU A 272 -25.47 -6.09 10.54
N LEU A 273 -26.19 -5.07 11.03
CA LEU A 273 -27.63 -4.93 10.85
C LEU A 273 -28.02 -4.74 9.37
N ARG A 274 -27.28 -3.89 8.65
CA ARG A 274 -27.45 -3.74 7.19
C ARG A 274 -27.30 -5.08 6.48
N LYS A 275 -26.22 -5.82 6.77
CA LYS A 275 -25.97 -7.13 6.17
C LYS A 275 -27.09 -8.11 6.49
N ARG A 276 -27.58 -8.11 7.73
CA ARG A 276 -28.72 -8.94 8.16
C ARG A 276 -29.98 -8.68 7.33
N LEU A 277 -30.29 -7.41 7.04
CA LEU A 277 -31.41 -7.05 6.17
C LEU A 277 -31.18 -7.43 4.71
N GLN A 278 -29.96 -7.21 4.18
CA GLN A 278 -29.61 -7.61 2.82
C GLN A 278 -29.73 -9.12 2.61
N ASP A 279 -29.29 -9.91 3.59
CA ASP A 279 -29.44 -11.37 3.59
C ASP A 279 -30.93 -11.77 3.67
N ALA A 280 -31.75 -11.08 4.48
CA ALA A 280 -33.19 -11.30 4.54
C ALA A 280 -33.88 -10.97 3.20
N ILE A 281 -33.56 -9.85 2.56
CA ILE A 281 -34.08 -9.49 1.22
C ILE A 281 -33.68 -10.54 0.17
N LYS A 282 -32.45 -11.04 0.23
CA LYS A 282 -31.98 -12.10 -0.66
C LYS A 282 -32.74 -13.41 -0.45
N ALA A 283 -33.04 -13.76 0.79
CA ALA A 283 -33.86 -14.92 1.14
C ALA A 283 -35.30 -14.75 0.63
N TYR A 284 -35.93 -13.60 0.92
CA TYR A 284 -37.29 -13.26 0.49
C TYR A 284 -37.45 -13.37 -1.04
N ASN A 285 -36.54 -12.76 -1.80
CA ASN A 285 -36.54 -12.84 -3.27
C ASN A 285 -36.44 -14.29 -3.78
N LYS A 286 -35.61 -15.11 -3.13
CA LYS A 286 -35.43 -16.51 -3.51
C LYS A 286 -36.69 -17.33 -3.21
N GLU A 287 -37.31 -17.11 -2.06
CA GLU A 287 -38.54 -17.79 -1.66
C GLU A 287 -39.73 -17.44 -2.55
N HIS A 288 -39.81 -16.17 -2.97
CA HIS A 288 -40.89 -15.66 -3.82
C HIS A 288 -40.58 -15.67 -5.33
N ASN A 289 -39.44 -16.23 -5.75
CA ASN A 289 -38.97 -16.28 -7.15
C ASN A 289 -38.94 -14.91 -7.86
N LEU A 290 -38.56 -13.84 -7.15
CA LEU A 290 -38.49 -12.49 -7.71
C LEU A 290 -37.18 -12.27 -8.47
N ALA A 291 -37.27 -11.77 -9.72
CA ALA A 291 -36.15 -11.50 -10.61
C ALA A 291 -36.40 -10.26 -11.48
N GLY A 292 -35.36 -9.73 -12.12
CA GLY A 292 -35.48 -8.54 -12.97
C GLY A 292 -36.01 -7.32 -12.19
N ALA A 293 -37.00 -6.63 -12.76
CA ALA A 293 -37.64 -5.46 -12.16
C ALA A 293 -38.44 -5.78 -10.89
N ASP A 294 -38.91 -7.03 -10.71
CA ASP A 294 -39.69 -7.44 -9.54
C ASP A 294 -38.81 -7.76 -8.31
N ARG A 295 -37.48 -7.86 -8.51
CA ARG A 295 -36.54 -8.20 -7.44
C ARG A 295 -36.42 -7.07 -6.43
N LYS A 296 -36.64 -7.37 -5.16
CA LYS A 296 -36.38 -6.43 -4.06
C LYS A 296 -34.89 -6.22 -3.85
N VAL A 297 -34.50 -4.97 -3.63
CA VAL A 297 -33.13 -4.56 -3.29
C VAL A 297 -33.12 -3.79 -1.97
N TYR A 298 -31.95 -3.64 -1.37
CA TYR A 298 -31.82 -2.79 -0.19
C TYR A 298 -32.15 -1.34 -0.59
N PRO A 299 -33.19 -0.72 0.02
CA PRO A 299 -33.79 0.49 -0.54
C PRO A 299 -33.05 1.78 -0.19
N PHE A 300 -32.12 1.75 0.76
CA PHE A 300 -31.46 2.95 1.25
C PHE A 300 -30.06 3.14 0.64
N THR A 301 -29.72 4.40 0.41
CA THR A 301 -28.35 4.82 0.10
C THR A 301 -27.45 4.54 1.32
N THR A 302 -26.43 3.70 1.14
CA THR A 302 -25.50 3.34 2.23
C THR A 302 -24.77 4.55 2.79
N GLY A 303 -24.82 4.74 4.10
CA GLY A 303 -24.22 5.85 4.83
C GLY A 303 -25.06 7.14 4.85
N SER A 304 -26.25 7.15 4.23
CA SER A 304 -27.14 8.32 4.29
C SER A 304 -27.60 8.62 5.72
N GLN A 305 -28.10 9.84 5.94
CA GLN A 305 -28.65 10.20 7.25
C GLN A 305 -29.93 9.40 7.53
N TYR A 306 -30.76 9.17 6.52
CA TYR A 306 -31.97 8.37 6.62
C TYR A 306 -31.67 6.89 6.95
N GLU A 307 -30.68 6.29 6.28
CA GLU A 307 -30.26 4.91 6.59
C GLU A 307 -29.71 4.81 8.01
N ARG A 308 -28.87 5.77 8.43
CA ARG A 308 -28.32 5.79 9.79
C ARG A 308 -29.43 5.87 10.85
N ALA A 309 -30.37 6.79 10.69
CA ALA A 309 -31.51 6.92 11.61
C ALA A 309 -32.35 5.63 11.70
N PHE A 310 -32.55 4.96 10.55
CA PHE A 310 -33.20 3.65 10.50
C PHE A 310 -32.40 2.57 11.23
N LEU A 311 -31.11 2.43 10.93
CA LEU A 311 -30.25 1.41 11.53
C LEU A 311 -30.04 1.62 13.03
N ASP A 312 -29.98 2.87 13.50
CA ASP A 312 -29.94 3.22 14.93
C ASP A 312 -31.24 2.81 15.63
N SER A 313 -32.39 3.04 14.98
CA SER A 313 -33.69 2.59 15.49
C SER A 313 -33.81 1.07 15.49
N LEU A 314 -33.26 0.41 14.46
CA LEU A 314 -33.22 -1.05 14.35
C LEU A 314 -32.29 -1.68 15.40
N ALA A 315 -31.18 -1.01 15.74
CA ALA A 315 -30.28 -1.44 16.78
C ALA A 315 -30.97 -1.55 18.14
N MET A 316 -31.96 -0.71 18.42
CA MET A 316 -32.80 -0.82 19.64
C MET A 316 -33.65 -2.11 19.68
N GLN A 317 -33.83 -2.78 18.54
CA GLN A 317 -34.56 -4.04 18.39
C GLN A 317 -33.62 -5.22 18.12
N ALA A 318 -32.32 -5.10 18.44
CA ALA A 318 -31.32 -6.11 18.14
C ALA A 318 -30.45 -6.48 19.33
N THR A 319 -30.10 -7.75 19.42
CA THR A 319 -29.18 -8.31 20.43
C THR A 319 -28.05 -9.08 19.78
N ILE A 320 -26.90 -9.09 20.45
CA ILE A 320 -25.86 -10.10 20.28
C ILE A 320 -26.15 -11.18 21.31
N ASP A 321 -26.46 -12.39 20.87
CA ASP A 321 -26.71 -13.52 21.75
C ASP A 321 -25.48 -14.41 21.76
N VAL A 322 -24.98 -14.74 22.95
CA VAL A 322 -23.89 -15.69 23.17
C VAL A 322 -24.45 -16.87 23.95
N ASP A 323 -24.65 -17.99 23.28
CA ASP A 323 -25.37 -19.15 23.81
C ASP A 323 -26.77 -18.77 24.34
N GLU A 324 -26.99 -18.78 25.66
CA GLU A 324 -28.28 -18.44 26.30
C GLU A 324 -28.36 -16.97 26.76
N ASP A 325 -27.24 -16.24 26.76
CA ASP A 325 -27.18 -14.85 27.23
C ASP A 325 -27.40 -13.86 26.07
N SER A 326 -28.31 -12.91 26.25
CA SER A 326 -28.61 -11.84 25.29
C SER A 326 -28.08 -10.48 25.73
N TYR A 327 -27.35 -9.81 24.86
CA TYR A 327 -26.80 -8.48 25.08
C TYR A 327 -27.40 -7.51 24.06
N PRO A 328 -28.11 -6.43 24.46
CA PRO A 328 -28.54 -5.41 23.51
C PRO A 328 -27.36 -4.91 22.68
N ILE A 329 -27.47 -4.86 21.35
CA ILE A 329 -26.32 -4.46 20.52
C ILE A 329 -25.85 -3.02 20.84
N THR A 330 -26.75 -2.19 21.38
CA THR A 330 -26.49 -0.83 21.83
C THR A 330 -25.78 -0.75 23.19
N SER A 331 -25.66 -1.85 23.94
CA SER A 331 -24.93 -1.87 25.23
C SER A 331 -23.42 -2.06 25.08
N GLY A 332 -22.91 -2.20 23.84
CA GLY A 332 -21.50 -2.37 23.57
C GLY A 332 -20.70 -1.10 23.94
N THR A 333 -19.57 -1.29 24.61
CA THR A 333 -18.67 -0.21 25.01
C THR A 333 -17.54 -0.01 24.00
N GLN A 334 -17.03 1.22 23.88
CA GLN A 334 -15.95 1.60 22.96
C GLN A 334 -14.79 2.23 23.73
N HIS A 335 -13.76 2.72 23.02
CA HIS A 335 -12.54 3.36 23.52
C HIS A 335 -11.58 2.44 24.30
N ARG A 336 -11.72 1.12 24.17
CA ARG A 336 -10.92 0.16 24.95
C ARG A 336 -10.18 -0.87 24.12
N PHE A 337 -10.81 -1.46 23.10
CA PHE A 337 -10.20 -2.55 22.32
C PHE A 337 -10.02 -2.16 20.85
N TYR A 338 -8.90 -2.57 20.26
CA TYR A 338 -8.50 -2.19 18.90
C TYR A 338 -7.94 -3.39 18.12
N ASP A 339 -8.21 -3.43 16.81
CA ASP A 339 -7.78 -4.53 15.92
C ASP A 339 -6.42 -4.22 15.27
N LEU A 340 -5.41 -5.03 15.60
CA LEU A 340 -4.07 -4.91 14.99
C LEU A 340 -4.06 -5.39 13.53
N GLY A 341 -5.12 -6.02 13.04
CA GLY A 341 -5.25 -6.51 11.66
C GLY A 341 -4.41 -7.76 11.35
N LYS A 342 -3.56 -8.20 12.29
CA LYS A 342 -2.71 -9.39 12.19
C LYS A 342 -2.89 -10.26 13.43
N LYS A 343 -2.95 -11.58 13.23
CA LYS A 343 -3.00 -12.59 14.31
C LYS A 343 -1.57 -13.07 14.63
N ASN A 344 -1.39 -13.75 15.76
CA ASN A 344 -0.10 -14.31 16.20
C ASN A 344 1.00 -13.24 16.36
N ILE A 345 0.69 -12.18 17.11
CA ILE A 345 1.65 -11.13 17.47
C ILE A 345 2.80 -11.73 18.29
N LYS A 346 4.03 -11.28 18.03
CA LYS A 346 5.20 -11.69 18.80
C LYS A 346 5.17 -11.02 20.16
N HIS A 347 5.13 -11.84 21.20
CA HIS A 347 5.08 -11.36 22.58
C HIS A 347 6.22 -10.38 22.88
N GLY A 348 5.89 -9.22 23.45
CA GLY A 348 6.85 -8.17 23.81
C GLY A 348 7.36 -7.30 22.65
N SER A 349 6.86 -7.47 21.42
CA SER A 349 7.25 -6.64 20.26
C SER A 349 6.43 -5.35 20.10
N VAL A 350 5.34 -5.21 20.86
CA VAL A 350 4.38 -4.11 20.69
C VAL A 350 4.93 -2.82 21.30
N SER A 351 5.02 -1.78 20.47
CA SER A 351 5.33 -0.40 20.85
C SER A 351 4.12 0.49 20.59
N VAL A 352 3.79 1.37 21.53
CA VAL A 352 2.62 2.25 21.47
C VAL A 352 3.05 3.70 21.68
N GLU A 353 2.63 4.56 20.76
CA GLU A 353 2.84 6.00 20.79
C GLU A 353 1.50 6.73 20.73
N VAL A 354 1.37 7.85 21.42
CA VAL A 354 0.16 8.66 21.49
C VAL A 354 0.43 10.08 20.99
N SER A 355 -0.57 10.68 20.35
CA SER A 355 -0.59 12.10 20.02
C SER A 355 -1.81 12.74 20.66
N LEU A 356 -1.61 13.82 21.42
CA LEU A 356 -2.70 14.59 22.04
C LEU A 356 -3.25 15.69 21.12
N GLY A 357 -2.60 15.97 20.00
CA GLY A 357 -2.97 17.09 19.10
C GLY A 357 -2.86 16.77 17.62
N GLY A 358 -2.71 15.49 17.26
CA GLY A 358 -2.70 14.99 15.89
C GLY A 358 -1.42 15.22 15.08
N GLY A 359 -0.37 15.78 15.69
CA GLY A 359 0.88 16.18 15.02
C GLY A 359 2.13 15.43 15.47
N THR A 360 2.36 15.35 16.79
CA THR A 360 3.57 14.73 17.36
C THR A 360 3.20 13.47 18.14
N PHE A 361 3.87 12.35 17.86
CA PHE A 361 3.70 11.09 18.57
C PHE A 361 4.77 10.96 19.64
N ARG A 362 4.38 10.52 20.83
CA ARG A 362 5.29 10.26 21.95
C ARG A 362 5.01 8.86 22.52
N PRO A 363 6.04 8.07 22.86
CA PRO A 363 5.85 6.72 23.37
C PRO A 363 5.19 6.75 24.75
N ILE A 364 4.28 5.81 25.03
CA ILE A 364 3.59 5.74 26.34
C ILE A 364 4.54 5.39 27.50
N THR A 365 5.80 5.05 27.20
CA THR A 365 6.87 4.87 28.19
C THR A 365 7.41 6.19 28.75
N ASP A 366 7.03 7.34 28.17
CA ASP A 366 7.35 8.65 28.71
C ASP A 366 6.72 8.83 30.12
N PRO A 367 7.47 9.37 31.11
CA PRO A 367 6.95 9.66 32.45
C PRO A 367 5.61 10.41 32.52
N GLU A 368 5.25 11.20 31.50
CA GLU A 368 3.96 11.91 31.46
C GLU A 368 2.75 10.96 31.24
N PHE A 369 2.97 9.74 30.73
CA PHE A 369 1.92 8.77 30.39
C PHE A 369 1.81 7.59 31.37
N THR A 370 2.22 7.77 32.63
CA THR A 370 2.14 6.72 33.68
C THR A 370 0.75 6.09 33.88
N MET A 371 -0.32 6.77 33.47
CA MET A 371 -1.71 6.30 33.53
C MET A 371 -2.15 5.52 32.28
N TYR A 372 -1.33 5.45 31.23
CA TYR A 372 -1.65 4.82 29.95
C TYR A 372 -1.11 3.39 29.97
N LYS A 373 -2.00 2.41 30.05
CA LYS A 373 -1.62 0.99 30.09
C LYS A 373 -2.14 0.25 28.88
N VAL A 374 -1.43 -0.79 28.49
CA VAL A 374 -1.78 -1.63 27.35
C VAL A 374 -1.68 -3.10 27.69
N THR A 375 -2.68 -3.87 27.24
CA THR A 375 -2.69 -5.34 27.28
C THR A 375 -2.80 -5.86 25.86
N THR A 376 -2.05 -6.90 25.52
CA THR A 376 -2.03 -7.47 24.16
C THR A 376 -2.57 -8.89 24.19
N TYR A 377 -3.48 -9.20 23.25
CA TYR A 377 -4.04 -10.53 23.03
C TYR A 377 -3.46 -11.11 21.74
N ASP A 378 -2.22 -11.62 21.87
CA ASP A 378 -1.32 -11.94 20.76
C ASP A 378 -1.91 -12.91 19.72
N SER A 379 -2.61 -13.95 20.15
CA SER A 379 -3.16 -15.00 19.28
C SER A 379 -4.25 -14.47 18.35
N VAL A 380 -5.08 -13.54 18.83
CA VAL A 380 -6.21 -12.98 18.08
C VAL A 380 -5.89 -11.62 17.46
N GLY A 381 -4.81 -10.94 17.88
CA GLY A 381 -4.42 -9.66 17.28
C GLY A 381 -5.26 -8.48 17.77
N ILE A 382 -5.63 -8.48 19.05
CA ILE A 382 -6.35 -7.37 19.69
C ILE A 382 -5.44 -6.70 20.72
N ILE A 383 -5.48 -5.38 20.80
CA ILE A 383 -4.86 -4.60 21.87
C ILE A 383 -5.94 -3.92 22.70
N GLU A 384 -5.80 -3.98 24.02
CA GLU A 384 -6.59 -3.23 24.99
C GLU A 384 -5.79 -2.00 25.41
N LEU A 385 -6.41 -0.82 25.31
CA LEU A 385 -5.90 0.45 25.80
C LEU A 385 -6.69 0.84 27.05
N ASP A 386 -6.03 0.82 28.20
CA ASP A 386 -6.55 1.33 29.48
C ASP A 386 -6.02 2.75 29.67
N PHE A 387 -6.63 3.69 28.94
CA PHE A 387 -6.24 5.10 28.87
C PHE A 387 -7.26 5.98 29.60
N PRO A 388 -6.88 7.18 30.07
CA PRO A 388 -7.83 8.11 30.68
C PRO A 388 -8.92 8.55 29.70
N ASN A 389 -10.20 8.58 30.13
CA ASN A 389 -11.33 8.96 29.26
C ASN A 389 -11.11 10.29 28.51
N GLY A 390 -10.50 11.28 29.17
CA GLY A 390 -10.22 12.59 28.56
C GLY A 390 -9.29 12.56 27.35
N PHE A 391 -8.55 11.47 27.13
CA PHE A 391 -7.77 11.27 25.91
C PHE A 391 -8.66 11.17 24.67
N PHE A 392 -9.84 10.57 24.80
CA PHE A 392 -10.75 10.32 23.67
C PHE A 392 -11.68 11.50 23.36
N ASP A 393 -11.69 12.54 24.20
CA ASP A 393 -12.55 13.72 24.04
C ASP A 393 -12.06 14.66 22.90
N ASP A 394 -10.76 14.64 22.59
CA ASP A 394 -10.19 15.45 21.50
C ASP A 394 -10.20 14.66 20.18
N ALA A 395 -10.88 15.19 19.16
CA ALA A 395 -10.94 14.60 17.82
C ALA A 395 -9.57 14.50 17.13
N LYS A 396 -8.54 15.18 17.65
CA LYS A 396 -7.15 15.11 17.16
C LYS A 396 -6.31 14.05 17.89
N SER A 397 -6.83 13.41 18.93
CA SER A 397 -6.12 12.33 19.60
C SER A 397 -5.87 11.16 18.64
N ALA A 398 -4.68 10.60 18.72
CA ALA A 398 -4.27 9.49 17.88
C ALA A 398 -3.35 8.52 18.62
N VAL A 399 -3.44 7.24 18.26
CA VAL A 399 -2.60 6.16 18.79
C VAL A 399 -1.93 5.45 17.63
N ARG A 400 -0.61 5.32 17.67
CA ARG A 400 0.18 4.55 16.72
C ARG A 400 0.74 3.32 17.41
N VAL A 401 0.53 2.16 16.82
CA VAL A 401 0.96 0.87 17.37
C VAL A 401 1.85 0.18 16.35
N SER A 402 3.08 -0.16 16.74
CA SER A 402 4.03 -0.91 15.91
C SER A 402 4.32 -2.26 16.56
N PHE A 403 4.38 -3.34 15.78
CA PHE A 403 4.52 -4.70 16.32
C PHE A 403 5.06 -5.70 15.29
N ASP A 404 5.55 -6.83 15.77
CA ASP A 404 5.96 -7.97 14.95
C ASP A 404 4.93 -9.11 15.05
N TYR A 405 4.75 -9.92 14.00
CA TYR A 405 3.81 -11.05 13.98
C TYR A 405 4.33 -12.24 13.16
N ASN A 406 3.88 -13.44 13.50
CA ASN A 406 4.28 -14.66 12.80
C ASN A 406 3.43 -14.92 11.55
N VAL A 407 4.11 -15.18 10.42
CA VAL A 407 3.51 -15.54 9.13
C VAL A 407 3.47 -17.06 9.00
N SER A 408 2.32 -17.61 8.61
CA SER A 408 2.16 -19.06 8.40
C SER A 408 2.45 -19.44 6.94
N GLY A 409 3.45 -20.31 6.73
CA GLY A 409 3.90 -20.77 5.40
C GLY A 409 5.08 -19.94 4.90
N ASP A 410 6.00 -20.56 4.15
CA ASP A 410 7.22 -19.95 3.58
C ASP A 410 6.93 -18.92 2.47
N MET A 411 5.85 -18.14 2.63
CA MET A 411 5.27 -17.21 1.67
C MET A 411 5.43 -15.76 2.17
N PHE A 412 6.12 -14.95 1.38
CA PHE A 412 6.49 -13.57 1.67
C PHE A 412 5.82 -12.65 0.65
N ASN A 413 5.05 -11.67 1.12
CA ASN A 413 4.31 -10.76 0.26
C ASN A 413 5.12 -9.50 -0.03
N LEU A 414 5.45 -9.30 -1.31
CA LEU A 414 6.16 -8.17 -1.91
C LEU A 414 5.20 -7.11 -2.49
N GLY A 415 3.89 -7.34 -2.38
CA GLY A 415 2.88 -6.46 -2.95
C GLY A 415 2.66 -6.67 -4.45
N LEU A 416 1.47 -6.33 -4.89
CA LEU A 416 0.94 -6.59 -6.23
C LEU A 416 1.78 -5.96 -7.35
N SER A 417 1.80 -6.60 -8.52
CA SER A 417 2.45 -6.08 -9.74
C SER A 417 3.98 -5.94 -9.63
N VAL A 418 4.65 -7.02 -9.23
CA VAL A 418 6.12 -7.12 -9.29
C VAL A 418 6.54 -7.27 -10.76
N VAL A 419 7.55 -6.53 -11.21
CA VAL A 419 8.11 -6.64 -12.58
C VAL A 419 8.81 -8.00 -12.71
N PRO A 420 8.42 -8.84 -13.67
CA PRO A 420 9.06 -10.14 -13.88
C PRO A 420 10.57 -10.03 -14.10
N GLY A 421 11.35 -10.90 -13.45
CA GLY A 421 12.80 -10.87 -13.60
C GLY A 421 13.54 -9.88 -12.70
N SER A 422 12.84 -8.97 -12.03
CA SER A 422 13.49 -7.89 -11.27
C SER A 422 14.00 -8.30 -9.89
N GLU A 423 13.44 -9.36 -9.30
CA GLU A 423 13.70 -9.68 -7.90
C GLU A 423 15.03 -10.41 -7.68
N LYS A 424 15.70 -10.05 -6.59
CA LYS A 424 16.91 -10.67 -6.05
C LYS A 424 16.67 -10.98 -4.59
N VAL A 425 16.64 -12.28 -4.28
CA VAL A 425 16.36 -12.79 -2.93
C VAL A 425 17.67 -13.21 -2.28
N TYR A 426 17.95 -12.71 -1.08
CA TYR A 426 19.12 -13.03 -0.29
C TYR A 426 18.69 -13.69 1.01
N LEU A 427 19.29 -14.81 1.39
CA LEU A 427 19.13 -15.45 2.70
C LEU A 427 20.45 -15.33 3.48
N ASN A 428 20.45 -14.61 4.59
CA ASN A 428 21.63 -14.27 5.39
C ASN A 428 22.78 -13.70 4.53
N GLY A 429 22.43 -12.85 3.55
CA GLY A 429 23.38 -12.25 2.61
C GLY A 429 23.78 -13.14 1.42
N LYS A 430 23.37 -14.42 1.39
CA LYS A 430 23.59 -15.32 0.24
C LYS A 430 22.47 -15.16 -0.79
N LEU A 431 22.81 -14.82 -2.03
CA LEU A 431 21.85 -14.75 -3.13
C LEU A 431 21.27 -16.15 -3.45
N LEU A 432 19.95 -16.24 -3.52
CA LEU A 432 19.19 -17.44 -3.87
C LEU A 432 18.86 -17.49 -5.37
N VAL A 433 18.61 -18.68 -5.90
CA VAL A 433 18.29 -18.93 -7.31
C VAL A 433 16.78 -19.15 -7.51
N ARG A 434 16.18 -18.43 -8.47
CA ARG A 434 14.76 -18.57 -8.83
C ARG A 434 14.48 -19.97 -9.39
N ASP A 435 13.29 -20.49 -9.08
CA ASP A 435 12.75 -21.80 -9.45
C ASP A 435 13.52 -23.00 -8.88
N THR A 436 14.53 -22.74 -8.05
CA THR A 436 15.32 -23.75 -7.34
C THR A 436 15.26 -23.53 -5.83
N ASP A 437 15.63 -22.34 -5.37
CA ASP A 437 15.64 -21.96 -3.95
C ASP A 437 14.38 -21.17 -3.56
N TYR A 438 13.71 -20.55 -4.51
CA TYR A 438 12.46 -19.81 -4.32
C TYR A 438 11.64 -19.74 -5.62
N ALA A 439 10.34 -19.50 -5.52
CA ALA A 439 9.43 -19.19 -6.62
C ALA A 439 8.69 -17.88 -6.33
N ILE A 440 8.16 -17.20 -7.34
CA ILE A 440 7.40 -15.96 -7.16
C ILE A 440 6.17 -15.92 -8.06
N ASP A 441 5.05 -15.46 -7.51
CA ASP A 441 3.88 -15.02 -8.27
C ASP A 441 3.99 -13.50 -8.50
N TYR A 442 4.17 -13.09 -9.75
CA TYR A 442 4.39 -11.69 -10.11
C TYR A 442 3.13 -10.82 -10.02
N GLU A 443 1.96 -11.40 -10.21
CA GLU A 443 0.69 -10.66 -10.14
C GLU A 443 0.35 -10.37 -8.67
N LEU A 444 0.44 -11.40 -7.83
CA LEU A 444 0.15 -11.33 -6.41
C LEU A 444 1.31 -10.77 -5.57
N GLY A 445 2.51 -10.71 -6.13
CA GLY A 445 3.73 -10.35 -5.42
C GLY A 445 4.12 -11.39 -4.36
N LEU A 446 3.76 -12.65 -4.56
CA LEU A 446 3.91 -13.69 -3.54
C LEU A 446 5.20 -14.48 -3.77
N LEU A 447 6.21 -14.25 -2.95
CA LEU A 447 7.47 -14.99 -2.96
C LEU A 447 7.36 -16.23 -2.08
N THR A 448 7.64 -17.40 -2.60
CA THR A 448 7.67 -18.67 -1.85
C THR A 448 9.10 -19.19 -1.77
N LEU A 449 9.66 -19.35 -0.57
CA LEU A 449 10.97 -19.97 -0.41
C LEU A 449 10.83 -21.50 -0.48
N LEU A 450 11.66 -22.15 -1.30
CA LEU A 450 11.74 -23.60 -1.46
C LEU A 450 12.83 -24.22 -0.55
N VAL A 451 13.55 -23.37 0.20
CA VAL A 451 14.58 -23.72 1.18
C VAL A 451 14.07 -23.52 2.60
N GLN A 452 14.54 -24.34 3.56
CA GLN A 452 14.15 -24.19 4.97
C GLN A 452 14.72 -22.92 5.59
N VAL A 453 13.85 -22.12 6.22
CA VAL A 453 14.18 -20.88 6.92
C VAL A 453 14.11 -21.09 8.43
N LYS A 454 15.10 -20.57 9.19
CA LYS A 454 15.07 -20.53 10.66
C LYS A 454 14.53 -19.20 11.16
N GLU A 455 14.02 -19.16 12.40
CA GLU A 455 13.44 -17.96 13.02
C GLU A 455 14.38 -16.74 13.09
N SER A 456 15.69 -16.94 12.97
CA SER A 456 16.70 -15.87 12.99
C SER A 456 17.21 -15.43 11.61
N ASP A 457 16.79 -16.09 10.53
CA ASP A 457 17.39 -15.87 9.21
C ASP A 457 16.91 -14.55 8.58
N ASN A 458 17.82 -13.75 8.06
CA ASN A 458 17.50 -12.51 7.37
C ASN A 458 17.25 -12.78 5.88
N ILE A 459 16.04 -12.52 5.41
CA ILE A 459 15.68 -12.64 3.99
C ILE A 459 15.52 -11.24 3.42
N ARG A 460 16.44 -10.77 2.58
CA ARG A 460 16.29 -9.50 1.86
C ARG A 460 15.82 -9.77 0.44
N VAL A 461 14.82 -9.04 -0.03
CA VAL A 461 14.30 -9.13 -1.39
C VAL A 461 14.34 -7.75 -2.01
N ASP A 462 15.21 -7.58 -3.00
CA ASP A 462 15.30 -6.36 -3.81
C ASP A 462 14.50 -6.62 -5.09
N TYR A 463 13.45 -5.87 -5.41
CA TYR A 463 12.60 -6.10 -6.60
C TYR A 463 12.10 -4.79 -7.22
N GLU A 464 11.44 -4.88 -8.37
CA GLU A 464 10.75 -3.74 -8.97
C GLU A 464 9.24 -3.98 -8.99
N ARG A 465 8.45 -2.93 -8.77
CA ARG A 465 7.00 -2.94 -9.04
C ARG A 465 6.74 -2.18 -10.33
N SER A 466 5.81 -2.68 -11.13
CA SER A 466 5.38 -1.97 -12.33
C SER A 466 4.88 -0.61 -11.90
N ARG A 467 5.31 0.45 -12.59
CA ARG A 467 4.65 1.73 -12.44
C ARG A 467 3.18 1.51 -12.86
N GLY A 468 2.24 1.70 -11.93
CA GLY A 468 0.79 1.63 -12.19
C GLY A 468 0.06 0.29 -11.95
N GLY A 469 0.39 -0.45 -10.89
CA GLY A 469 -0.29 -1.70 -10.52
C GLY A 469 -1.71 -1.52 -9.95
N LEU A 470 -2.63 -2.41 -10.37
CA LEU A 470 -4.07 -2.50 -10.00
C LEU A 470 -4.85 -1.18 -10.02
N GLY A 471 -5.13 -0.70 -11.22
CA GLY A 471 -6.15 0.34 -11.45
C GLY A 471 -5.67 1.78 -11.35
N SER A 472 -4.39 2.03 -11.08
CA SER A 472 -3.79 3.36 -11.17
C SER A 472 -2.87 3.43 -12.38
N SER A 473 -3.21 4.17 -13.42
CA SER A 473 -2.31 4.44 -14.54
C SER A 473 -1.10 5.25 -14.07
N THR A 474 0.08 4.98 -14.60
CA THR A 474 1.22 5.90 -14.41
C THR A 474 0.90 7.24 -15.02
N GLU A 475 0.94 8.32 -14.23
CA GLU A 475 0.78 9.68 -14.76
C GLU A 475 1.83 10.01 -15.83
N TYR A 476 3.03 9.41 -15.73
CA TYR A 476 4.15 9.68 -16.62
C TYR A 476 4.97 8.44 -17.00
N ALA A 477 5.39 8.39 -18.27
CA ALA A 477 6.48 7.55 -18.73
C ALA A 477 7.82 8.18 -18.33
N ARG A 478 8.77 7.39 -17.79
CA ARG A 478 10.08 7.90 -17.33
C ARG A 478 11.22 7.49 -18.26
N ASN A 479 11.82 8.47 -18.92
CA ASN A 479 12.96 8.29 -19.80
C ASN A 479 14.27 8.44 -19.03
N PHE A 480 15.27 7.65 -19.38
CA PHE A 480 16.61 7.65 -18.82
C PHE A 480 17.65 7.90 -19.91
N TYR A 481 18.60 8.77 -19.60
CA TYR A 481 19.67 9.21 -20.48
C TYR A 481 20.98 9.16 -19.71
N GLY A 482 22.02 8.59 -20.31
CA GLY A 482 23.31 8.41 -19.63
C GLY A 482 24.50 8.56 -20.56
N THR A 483 25.55 9.22 -20.08
CA THR A 483 26.89 9.17 -20.69
C THR A 483 27.89 8.87 -19.60
N MET A 484 28.75 7.88 -19.82
CA MET A 484 29.77 7.48 -18.86
C MET A 484 31.11 7.27 -19.55
N LEU A 485 32.19 7.58 -18.86
CA LEU A 485 33.53 7.50 -19.40
C LEU A 485 34.47 6.91 -18.35
N THR A 486 35.01 5.72 -18.64
CA THR A 486 36.04 5.04 -17.83
C THR A 486 37.41 5.31 -18.46
N LEU A 487 38.31 5.92 -17.68
CA LEU A 487 39.63 6.41 -18.11
C LEU A 487 40.74 5.81 -17.22
N PRO A 488 41.60 4.94 -17.75
CA PRO A 488 42.84 4.56 -17.07
C PRO A 488 43.86 5.69 -17.20
N VAL A 489 43.95 6.56 -16.20
CA VAL A 489 44.86 7.72 -16.21
C VAL A 489 46.33 7.29 -16.09
N SER A 490 46.58 6.19 -15.38
CA SER A 490 47.89 5.52 -15.27
C SER A 490 47.69 4.04 -14.87
N GLU A 491 48.76 3.25 -14.80
CA GLU A 491 48.70 1.86 -14.30
C GLU A 491 48.15 1.77 -12.86
N ALA A 492 48.27 2.85 -12.07
CA ALA A 492 47.82 2.91 -10.68
C ALA A 492 46.45 3.60 -10.49
N ILE A 493 45.95 4.38 -11.47
CA ILE A 493 44.79 5.27 -11.28
C ILE A 493 43.78 5.08 -12.41
N THR A 494 42.53 4.80 -12.03
CA THR A 494 41.37 4.76 -12.94
C THR A 494 40.31 5.78 -12.50
N LEU A 495 39.71 6.49 -13.45
CA LEU A 495 38.61 7.44 -13.23
C LEU A 495 37.36 7.01 -14.00
N ASP A 496 36.21 7.05 -13.35
CA ASP A 496 34.88 6.83 -13.92
C ASP A 496 34.05 8.11 -13.81
N LEU A 497 33.79 8.76 -14.94
CA LEU A 497 32.94 9.94 -15.04
C LEU A 497 31.52 9.54 -15.45
N SER A 498 30.50 10.16 -14.88
CA SER A 498 29.08 9.88 -15.19
C SER A 498 28.27 11.17 -15.29
N LEU A 499 27.43 11.27 -16.32
CA LEU A 499 26.37 12.25 -16.48
C LEU A 499 25.06 11.53 -16.80
N LEU A 500 24.15 11.51 -15.84
CA LEU A 500 22.93 10.71 -15.85
C LEU A 500 21.71 11.64 -15.72
N ARG A 501 20.61 11.32 -16.41
CA ARG A 501 19.35 12.05 -16.30
C ARG A 501 18.16 11.11 -16.42
N ALA A 502 17.24 11.19 -15.47
CA ALA A 502 15.89 10.65 -15.62
C ALA A 502 14.88 11.80 -15.75
N ALA A 503 13.94 11.68 -16.68
CA ALA A 503 12.91 12.69 -16.90
C ALA A 503 11.57 12.04 -17.23
N ASP A 504 10.54 12.47 -16.51
CA ASP A 504 9.16 12.09 -16.75
C ASP A 504 8.64 12.80 -18.03
N SER A 505 7.80 12.11 -18.79
CA SER A 505 7.21 12.59 -20.04
C SER A 505 5.70 12.41 -20.01
N VAL A 506 5.00 13.48 -20.41
CA VAL A 506 3.54 13.53 -20.51
C VAL A 506 3.15 12.95 -21.87
N GLY A 507 2.24 11.97 -21.89
CA GLY A 507 1.67 11.45 -23.15
C GLY A 507 0.92 12.54 -23.90
N ALA A 508 0.90 12.48 -25.24
CA ALA A 508 0.27 13.50 -26.08
C ALA A 508 -1.25 13.64 -25.86
N SER A 509 -1.91 12.61 -25.32
CA SER A 509 -3.34 12.55 -25.04
C SER A 509 -3.69 12.78 -23.56
N ALA A 510 -2.71 13.06 -22.68
CA ALA A 510 -2.99 13.23 -21.26
C ALA A 510 -3.48 14.65 -20.96
N ASP A 511 -4.63 14.73 -20.30
CA ASP A 511 -5.16 15.97 -19.76
C ASP A 511 -4.28 16.44 -18.59
N LYS A 512 -3.49 17.48 -18.83
CA LYS A 512 -2.54 18.03 -17.86
C LYS A 512 -3.21 18.50 -16.57
N GLU A 513 -4.45 18.99 -16.67
CA GLU A 513 -5.16 19.48 -15.49
C GLU A 513 -5.59 18.32 -14.59
N ARG A 514 -5.64 17.09 -15.07
CA ARG A 514 -6.04 15.92 -14.27
C ARG A 514 -4.87 15.20 -13.61
N LEU A 515 -3.64 15.57 -13.94
CA LEU A 515 -2.43 14.99 -13.35
C LEU A 515 -2.20 15.60 -11.97
N ARG A 516 -1.98 14.76 -10.94
CA ARG A 516 -1.81 15.21 -9.55
C ARG A 516 -0.42 15.71 -9.24
N THR A 517 0.58 15.25 -9.99
CA THR A 517 1.98 15.57 -9.74
C THR A 517 2.62 16.32 -10.91
N MET A 518 3.66 17.10 -10.64
CA MET A 518 4.51 17.69 -11.66
C MET A 518 5.49 16.63 -12.21
N PRO A 519 5.79 16.64 -13.53
CA PRO A 519 6.73 15.70 -14.11
C PRO A 519 8.15 15.93 -13.56
N ASN A 520 8.75 14.91 -12.95
CA ASN A 520 10.07 15.01 -12.34
C ASN A 520 11.20 15.03 -13.39
N THR A 521 12.24 15.82 -13.13
CA THR A 521 13.50 15.77 -13.88
C THR A 521 14.69 15.73 -12.93
N HIS A 522 15.39 14.59 -12.90
CA HIS A 522 16.53 14.34 -12.02
C HIS A 522 17.80 14.15 -12.82
N THR A 523 18.76 15.06 -12.66
CA THR A 523 20.09 14.96 -13.30
C THR A 523 21.14 14.74 -12.22
N VAL A 524 22.06 13.79 -12.45
CA VAL A 524 23.20 13.52 -11.57
C VAL A 524 24.47 13.50 -12.39
N SER A 525 25.50 14.20 -11.90
CA SER A 525 26.85 14.16 -12.44
C SER A 525 27.82 13.74 -11.35
N GLY A 526 28.80 12.90 -11.67
CA GLY A 526 29.78 12.48 -10.66
C GLY A 526 31.01 11.80 -11.22
N VAL A 527 31.98 11.60 -10.33
CA VAL A 527 33.26 10.94 -10.58
C VAL A 527 33.52 9.89 -9.51
N VAL A 528 34.01 8.73 -9.91
CA VAL A 528 34.60 7.72 -9.02
C VAL A 528 36.05 7.54 -9.43
N GLY A 529 36.98 7.53 -8.48
CA GLY A 529 38.38 7.25 -8.74
C GLY A 529 38.88 6.09 -7.90
N THR A 530 39.68 5.21 -8.50
CA THR A 530 40.34 4.09 -7.85
C THR A 530 41.84 4.22 -7.99
N ILE A 531 42.56 4.01 -6.89
CA ILE A 531 44.02 4.09 -6.79
C ILE A 531 44.52 2.75 -6.26
N ASN A 532 45.35 2.04 -7.04
CA ASN A 532 45.95 0.76 -6.66
C ASN A 532 47.48 0.88 -6.72
N LEU A 533 48.13 0.80 -5.56
CA LEU A 533 49.58 0.83 -5.36
C LEU A 533 49.99 -0.39 -4.51
N ASP A 534 51.28 -0.75 -4.51
CA ASP A 534 51.76 -1.88 -3.71
C ASP A 534 51.46 -1.68 -2.21
N GLY A 535 50.68 -2.61 -1.65
CA GLY A 535 50.17 -2.56 -0.29
C GLY A 535 49.22 -1.39 0.02
N PHE A 536 48.76 -0.59 -0.95
CA PHE A 536 47.81 0.52 -0.72
C PHE A 536 46.73 0.59 -1.81
N ASN A 537 45.46 0.49 -1.40
CA ASN A 537 44.32 0.67 -2.28
C ASN A 537 43.43 1.80 -1.75
N ALA A 538 42.96 2.70 -2.61
CA ALA A 538 42.04 3.76 -2.24
C ALA A 538 40.96 3.99 -3.29
N GLN A 539 39.82 4.49 -2.85
CA GLN A 539 38.70 4.86 -3.71
C GLN A 539 38.11 6.20 -3.25
N PHE A 540 37.69 7.05 -4.17
CA PHE A 540 36.90 8.23 -3.86
C PHE A 540 35.69 8.36 -4.80
N THR A 541 34.68 9.07 -4.34
CA THR A 541 33.45 9.37 -5.09
C THR A 541 33.06 10.82 -4.82
N ALA A 542 32.76 11.58 -5.86
CA ALA A 542 32.16 12.89 -5.74
C ALA A 542 30.97 13.02 -6.70
N GLY A 543 29.85 13.55 -6.22
CA GLY A 543 28.61 13.66 -6.99
C GLY A 543 27.87 14.97 -6.74
N TYR A 544 27.13 15.40 -7.74
CA TYR A 544 26.20 16.53 -7.69
C TYR A 544 24.88 16.13 -8.36
N ASN A 545 23.75 16.49 -7.75
CA ASN A 545 22.43 16.31 -8.36
C ASN A 545 21.72 17.66 -8.55
N ASN A 546 20.83 17.70 -9.53
CA ASN A 546 19.80 18.72 -9.69
C ASN A 546 18.48 18.01 -9.98
N ASN A 547 17.56 18.04 -9.02
CA ASN A 547 16.30 17.32 -9.07
C ASN A 547 15.12 18.31 -9.03
N VAL A 548 14.46 18.51 -10.17
CA VAL A 548 13.31 19.41 -10.30
C VAL A 548 12.02 18.61 -10.08
N PHE A 549 11.18 19.06 -9.15
CA PHE A 549 9.99 18.37 -8.66
C PHE A 549 10.33 16.96 -8.14
N PRO A 550 11.13 16.84 -7.06
CA PRO A 550 11.47 15.54 -6.46
C PRO A 550 10.20 14.80 -6.01
N PHE A 551 10.31 13.49 -5.78
CA PHE A 551 9.13 12.60 -5.59
C PHE A 551 8.25 12.97 -4.38
N ASP A 552 8.80 13.70 -3.41
CA ASP A 552 8.15 14.16 -2.18
C ASP A 552 7.82 15.66 -2.19
N ASP A 553 8.13 16.37 -3.28
CA ASP A 553 7.84 17.80 -3.46
C ASP A 553 7.47 18.10 -4.93
N ASN A 554 6.44 17.41 -5.40
CA ASN A 554 5.94 17.55 -6.77
C ASN A 554 4.40 17.62 -6.86
N MET A 555 3.67 17.70 -5.75
CA MET A 555 2.21 17.76 -5.79
C MET A 555 1.73 19.07 -6.40
N ARG A 556 0.88 18.99 -7.42
CA ARG A 556 0.17 20.15 -7.96
C ARG A 556 -0.88 20.62 -6.96
N LEU A 557 -1.22 21.90 -7.03
CA LEU A 557 -2.31 22.46 -6.22
C LEU A 557 -3.65 22.16 -6.90
N ASN A 558 -4.71 21.90 -6.15
CA ASN A 558 -6.06 21.81 -6.71
C ASN A 558 -6.45 23.13 -7.43
N MET A 559 -7.29 23.03 -8.45
CA MET A 559 -7.99 24.22 -8.97
C MET A 559 -9.13 24.63 -8.02
N PRO A 560 -9.62 25.88 -8.06
CA PRO A 560 -10.81 26.27 -7.32
C PRO A 560 -12.06 25.52 -7.83
N ASN A 561 -12.86 25.00 -6.91
CA ASN A 561 -14.21 24.50 -7.18
C ASN A 561 -15.16 25.67 -7.47
N GLU A 562 -16.31 25.40 -8.05
CA GLU A 562 -17.35 26.40 -8.30
C GLU A 562 -18.75 25.82 -8.16
N ILE A 563 -19.69 26.67 -7.77
CA ILE A 563 -21.11 26.36 -7.87
C ILE A 563 -21.53 26.48 -9.33
N THR A 564 -21.96 25.37 -9.91
CA THR A 564 -22.26 25.26 -11.34
C THR A 564 -23.73 25.53 -11.63
N SER A 565 -24.62 25.17 -10.70
CA SER A 565 -26.06 25.37 -10.85
C SER A 565 -26.72 25.46 -9.47
N ILE A 566 -27.75 26.28 -9.37
CA ILE A 566 -28.66 26.31 -8.23
C ILE A 566 -30.07 26.08 -8.78
N LEU A 567 -30.85 25.23 -8.12
CA LEU A 567 -32.21 24.91 -8.53
C LEU A 567 -33.09 24.78 -7.29
N THR A 568 -34.28 25.37 -7.33
CA THR A 568 -35.31 25.13 -6.31
C THR A 568 -36.45 24.31 -6.92
N SER A 569 -36.88 23.26 -6.21
CA SER A 569 -38.02 22.41 -6.58
C SER A 569 -38.78 22.02 -5.33
N GLY A 570 -40.03 22.48 -5.19
CA GLY A 570 -40.78 22.39 -3.94
C GLY A 570 -40.01 23.03 -2.76
N ASP A 571 -39.91 22.31 -1.64
CA ASP A 571 -39.19 22.77 -0.43
C ASP A 571 -37.66 22.53 -0.49
N TYR A 572 -37.13 22.04 -1.61
CA TYR A 572 -35.73 21.71 -1.77
C TYR A 572 -34.99 22.79 -2.55
N THR A 573 -33.88 23.29 -1.99
CA THR A 573 -32.90 24.10 -2.74
C THR A 573 -31.63 23.29 -2.95
N LEU A 574 -31.28 23.06 -4.21
CA LEU A 574 -30.16 22.26 -4.65
C LEU A 574 -29.03 23.17 -5.10
N VAL A 575 -27.82 22.92 -4.60
CA VAL A 575 -26.58 23.62 -4.94
C VAL A 575 -25.62 22.59 -5.51
N ALA A 576 -25.46 22.63 -6.83
CA ALA A 576 -24.54 21.76 -7.57
C ALA A 576 -23.15 22.40 -7.68
N SER A 577 -22.11 21.56 -7.69
CA SER A 577 -20.73 21.96 -7.88
C SER A 577 -19.94 20.95 -8.71
N LEU A 578 -18.65 21.23 -8.94
CA LEU A 578 -17.75 20.27 -9.58
C LEU A 578 -17.35 19.10 -8.65
N ASN A 579 -17.78 19.08 -7.40
CA ASN A 579 -17.49 18.00 -6.46
C ASN A 579 -18.72 17.25 -5.94
N GLY A 580 -19.92 17.68 -6.30
CA GLY A 580 -21.15 17.01 -5.90
C GLY A 580 -22.29 17.98 -5.68
N LEU A 581 -23.30 17.49 -4.97
CA LEU A 581 -24.55 18.18 -4.71
C LEU A 581 -24.71 18.46 -3.22
N SER A 582 -25.17 19.65 -2.87
CA SER A 582 -25.70 19.94 -1.54
C SER A 582 -27.15 20.36 -1.63
N VAL A 583 -27.99 19.82 -0.74
CA VAL A 583 -29.44 20.06 -0.76
C VAL A 583 -29.84 20.64 0.58
N TYR A 584 -30.53 21.77 0.52
CA TYR A 584 -31.13 22.46 1.65
C TYR A 584 -32.62 22.11 1.75
N LYS A 585 -33.03 21.63 2.93
CA LYS A 585 -34.44 21.45 3.29
C LYS A 585 -34.63 21.73 4.78
N GLY A 586 -35.61 22.56 5.13
CA GLY A 586 -36.01 22.79 6.53
C GLY A 586 -34.87 23.26 7.45
N GLY A 587 -33.98 24.13 6.97
CA GLY A 587 -32.86 24.64 7.77
C GLY A 587 -31.59 23.77 7.76
N LYS A 588 -31.58 22.64 7.05
CA LYS A 588 -30.49 21.67 7.08
C LYS A 588 -29.93 21.40 5.69
N TRP A 589 -28.60 21.36 5.59
CA TRP A 589 -27.85 20.94 4.41
C TRP A 589 -27.49 19.45 4.48
N THR A 590 -27.65 18.75 3.36
CA THR A 590 -27.23 17.36 3.17
C THR A 590 -26.50 17.21 1.83
N ALA A 591 -25.33 16.59 1.86
CA ALA A 591 -24.51 16.35 0.66
C ALA A 591 -24.82 15.01 0.00
N TYR A 592 -24.80 14.99 -1.33
CA TYR A 592 -24.97 13.81 -2.17
C TYR A 592 -23.85 13.72 -3.22
N SER A 593 -23.48 12.49 -3.55
CA SER A 593 -22.37 12.19 -4.46
C SER A 593 -22.74 11.06 -5.43
N ALA A 594 -21.78 10.60 -6.23
CA ALA A 594 -21.96 9.42 -7.08
C ALA A 594 -22.39 8.17 -6.28
N ALA A 595 -21.91 8.03 -5.04
CA ALA A 595 -22.32 6.93 -4.15
C ALA A 595 -23.81 7.01 -3.76
N SER A 596 -24.42 8.18 -3.88
CA SER A 596 -25.82 8.41 -3.53
C SER A 596 -26.81 8.07 -4.63
N GLY A 597 -26.38 8.08 -5.90
CA GLY A 597 -27.36 8.17 -6.98
C GLY A 597 -26.81 8.72 -8.28
N LEU A 598 -25.90 9.70 -8.20
CA LEU A 598 -25.42 10.44 -9.37
C LEU A 598 -24.51 9.59 -10.26
N THR A 599 -24.61 9.77 -11.58
CA THR A 599 -23.73 9.11 -12.56
C THR A 599 -22.30 9.64 -12.48
N GLY A 600 -22.12 10.92 -12.14
CA GLY A 600 -20.82 11.56 -11.96
C GLY A 600 -20.80 12.55 -10.79
N SER A 601 -19.61 12.79 -10.22
CA SER A 601 -19.45 13.72 -9.09
C SER A 601 -19.51 15.18 -9.49
N ARG A 602 -19.17 15.53 -10.73
CA ARG A 602 -19.32 16.88 -11.26
C ARG A 602 -20.71 17.01 -11.86
N ILE A 603 -21.47 17.97 -11.36
CA ILE A 603 -22.78 18.32 -11.91
C ILE A 603 -22.59 19.65 -12.63
N TYR A 604 -22.94 19.69 -13.92
CA TYR A 604 -22.79 20.89 -14.74
C TYR A 604 -24.11 21.65 -14.89
N ALA A 605 -25.25 20.95 -14.91
CA ALA A 605 -26.56 21.55 -15.09
C ALA A 605 -27.64 20.78 -14.34
N MET A 606 -28.69 21.47 -13.92
CA MET A 606 -29.90 20.89 -13.33
C MET A 606 -31.17 21.53 -13.91
N VAL A 607 -32.21 20.73 -14.14
CA VAL A 607 -33.57 21.20 -14.47
C VAL A 607 -34.61 20.34 -13.73
N SER A 608 -35.83 20.84 -13.56
CA SER A 608 -36.92 20.14 -12.85
C SER A 608 -38.26 20.34 -13.56
N ASP A 609 -39.14 19.34 -13.46
CA ASP A 609 -40.57 19.38 -13.83
C ASP A 609 -41.49 19.36 -12.59
N GLU A 610 -40.96 19.70 -11.41
CA GLU A 610 -41.55 19.58 -10.06
C GLU A 610 -41.61 18.16 -9.46
N GLU A 611 -41.78 17.12 -10.26
CA GLU A 611 -41.83 15.72 -9.80
C GLU A 611 -40.47 15.01 -9.88
N HIS A 612 -39.62 15.46 -10.80
CA HIS A 612 -38.33 14.90 -11.16
C HIS A 612 -37.28 16.01 -11.24
N ILE A 613 -36.05 15.66 -10.83
CA ILE A 613 -34.88 16.51 -11.02
C ILE A 613 -33.89 15.81 -11.95
N PHE A 614 -33.47 16.50 -12.99
CA PHE A 614 -32.51 16.04 -13.97
C PHE A 614 -31.15 16.65 -13.69
N PHE A 615 -30.11 15.83 -13.68
CA PHE A 615 -28.73 16.23 -13.41
C PHE A 615 -27.85 15.89 -14.61
N GLY A 616 -27.31 16.91 -15.27
CA GLY A 616 -26.27 16.76 -16.28
C GLY A 616 -24.92 16.62 -15.58
N THR A 617 -24.30 15.45 -15.67
CA THR A 617 -23.04 15.18 -14.96
C THR A 617 -21.88 14.92 -15.92
N SER A 618 -20.67 14.80 -15.38
CA SER A 618 -19.48 14.38 -16.15
C SER A 618 -19.49 12.93 -16.65
N ALA A 619 -20.48 12.13 -16.29
CA ALA A 619 -20.52 10.70 -16.61
C ALA A 619 -21.91 10.19 -17.03
N GLY A 620 -22.82 11.08 -17.41
CA GLY A 620 -24.15 10.76 -17.92
C GLY A 620 -25.25 11.60 -17.28
N LEU A 621 -26.50 11.22 -17.54
CA LEU A 621 -27.70 11.85 -16.99
C LEU A 621 -28.13 11.09 -15.73
N SER A 622 -28.42 11.81 -14.66
CA SER A 622 -29.16 11.26 -13.52
C SER A 622 -30.52 11.91 -13.43
N VAL A 623 -31.53 11.12 -13.07
CA VAL A 623 -32.89 11.60 -12.81
C VAL A 623 -33.30 11.14 -11.42
N LEU A 624 -33.81 12.06 -10.61
CA LEU A 624 -34.30 11.79 -9.27
C LEU A 624 -35.81 12.04 -9.22
N SER A 625 -36.60 11.04 -8.84
CA SER A 625 -38.00 11.23 -8.49
C SER A 625 -38.14 11.77 -7.06
N LEU A 626 -38.97 12.80 -6.86
CA LEU A 626 -39.21 13.42 -5.55
C LEU A 626 -40.32 12.72 -4.73
N VAL A 627 -40.45 11.40 -4.87
CA VAL A 627 -41.46 10.60 -4.18
C VAL A 627 -40.94 10.05 -2.83
N GLY A 628 -41.80 10.08 -1.81
CA GLY A 628 -41.51 9.54 -0.47
C GLY A 628 -40.96 10.57 0.52
N GLU A 629 -40.73 10.14 1.77
CA GLU A 629 -40.34 11.02 2.88
C GLU A 629 -38.90 11.57 2.75
N ALA A 630 -37.99 10.78 2.17
CA ALA A 630 -36.58 11.10 1.98
C ALA A 630 -36.11 10.73 0.55
N PRO A 631 -36.58 11.45 -0.49
CA PRO A 631 -36.47 10.99 -1.87
C PRO A 631 -35.03 10.77 -2.34
N PHE A 632 -34.09 11.62 -1.91
CA PHE A 632 -32.67 11.54 -2.26
C PHE A 632 -31.93 10.35 -1.62
N ASP A 633 -32.45 9.80 -0.52
CA ASP A 633 -31.83 8.71 0.24
C ASP A 633 -32.40 7.32 -0.14
N GLN A 634 -33.33 7.29 -1.09
CA GLN A 634 -33.96 6.08 -1.60
C GLN A 634 -33.37 5.72 -2.97
N VAL A 635 -32.79 4.52 -3.07
CA VAL A 635 -32.08 4.06 -4.28
C VAL A 635 -33.03 3.94 -5.47
N GLU A 636 -34.29 3.56 -5.23
CA GLU A 636 -35.29 3.37 -6.29
C GLU A 636 -35.71 4.67 -6.99
N ASN A 637 -35.52 5.82 -6.34
CA ASN A 637 -35.85 7.12 -6.92
C ASN A 637 -34.80 7.63 -7.91
N TRP A 638 -33.60 7.01 -7.94
CA TRP A 638 -32.51 7.41 -8.83
C TRP A 638 -32.48 6.56 -10.10
N MET A 639 -32.70 7.21 -11.24
CA MET A 639 -32.53 6.65 -12.58
C MET A 639 -31.26 7.22 -13.22
N ARG A 640 -30.61 6.44 -14.09
CA ARG A 640 -29.30 6.75 -14.66
C ARG A 640 -29.26 6.35 -16.13
N TYR A 641 -28.80 7.27 -16.96
CA TYR A 641 -28.66 7.06 -18.40
C TYR A 641 -27.24 7.41 -18.85
N TYR A 642 -26.67 6.52 -19.66
CA TYR A 642 -25.29 6.55 -20.14
C TYR A 642 -25.25 6.60 -21.68
N LEU A 643 -24.03 6.54 -22.24
CA LEU A 643 -23.80 6.50 -23.69
C LEU A 643 -24.58 5.37 -24.38
N GLU A 644 -24.70 4.23 -23.70
CA GLU A 644 -25.40 3.05 -24.23
C GLU A 644 -26.93 3.22 -24.30
N ASP A 645 -27.48 4.22 -23.62
CA ASP A 645 -28.93 4.50 -23.56
C ASP A 645 -29.39 5.50 -24.63
N GLY A 646 -28.48 6.10 -25.39
CA GLY A 646 -28.81 7.02 -26.49
C GLY A 646 -28.10 8.38 -26.44
N LEU A 647 -27.34 8.65 -25.38
CA LEU A 647 -26.57 9.89 -25.25
C LEU A 647 -25.42 9.96 -26.29
N PRO A 648 -25.14 11.12 -26.91
CA PRO A 648 -24.05 11.26 -27.88
C PRO A 648 -22.65 11.33 -27.23
N ASN A 649 -22.56 11.76 -25.96
CA ASN A 649 -21.32 11.79 -25.17
C ASN A 649 -21.66 11.65 -23.67
N VAL A 650 -20.68 11.25 -22.87
CA VAL A 650 -20.79 11.04 -21.41
C VAL A 650 -20.84 12.33 -20.60
N ALA A 651 -20.20 13.42 -21.04
CA ALA A 651 -20.19 14.68 -20.30
C ALA A 651 -21.35 15.58 -20.74
N ILE A 652 -22.33 15.80 -19.85
CA ILE A 652 -23.52 16.62 -20.10
C ILE A 652 -23.32 18.00 -19.49
N HIS A 653 -23.17 19.04 -20.31
CA HIS A 653 -22.86 20.40 -19.87
C HIS A 653 -24.08 21.30 -19.73
N SER A 654 -25.19 20.98 -20.41
CA SER A 654 -26.42 21.76 -20.35
C SER A 654 -27.65 20.87 -20.48
N LEU A 655 -28.74 21.28 -19.82
CA LEU A 655 -30.04 20.65 -19.88
C LEU A 655 -31.09 21.74 -20.13
N LEU A 656 -32.09 21.42 -20.95
CA LEU A 656 -33.26 22.27 -21.16
C LEU A 656 -34.50 21.39 -21.26
N LEU A 657 -35.51 21.71 -20.47
CA LEU A 657 -36.83 21.11 -20.56
C LEU A 657 -37.78 22.09 -21.25
N ASP A 658 -38.32 21.72 -22.41
CA ASP A 658 -39.24 22.53 -23.21
C ASP A 658 -40.32 21.65 -23.85
N ASP A 659 -41.59 22.02 -23.68
CA ASP A 659 -42.77 21.31 -24.21
C ASP A 659 -42.73 19.77 -24.03
N GLY A 660 -42.35 19.29 -22.84
CA GLY A 660 -42.25 17.85 -22.52
C GLY A 660 -41.06 17.12 -23.16
N THR A 661 -40.17 17.83 -23.83
CA THR A 661 -38.93 17.30 -24.42
C THR A 661 -37.71 17.74 -23.61
N LEU A 662 -36.87 16.78 -23.22
CA LEU A 662 -35.59 17.05 -22.59
C LEU A 662 -34.49 17.14 -23.65
N TYR A 663 -33.90 18.33 -23.78
CA TYR A 663 -32.72 18.58 -24.59
C TYR A 663 -31.46 18.47 -23.72
N ILE A 664 -30.49 17.70 -24.19
CA ILE A 664 -29.29 17.31 -23.45
C ILE A 664 -28.07 17.74 -24.26
N GLY A 665 -27.43 18.83 -23.84
CA GLY A 665 -26.21 19.33 -24.47
C GLY A 665 -24.97 18.66 -23.88
N THR A 666 -24.16 18.03 -24.74
CA THR A 666 -22.98 17.26 -24.32
C THR A 666 -21.68 17.87 -24.86
N GLU A 667 -20.55 17.27 -24.51
CA GLU A 667 -19.29 17.52 -25.22
C GLU A 667 -19.39 16.97 -26.66
N GLY A 668 -19.47 17.85 -27.66
CA GLY A 668 -19.45 17.47 -29.08
C GLY A 668 -20.78 16.94 -29.64
N GLY A 669 -21.92 17.17 -28.98
CA GLY A 669 -23.22 16.72 -29.49
C GLY A 669 -24.42 17.16 -28.65
N LEU A 670 -25.62 16.89 -29.16
CA LEU A 670 -26.91 17.19 -28.51
C LEU A 670 -27.85 15.98 -28.62
N ALA A 671 -28.59 15.65 -27.56
CA ALA A 671 -29.70 14.70 -27.62
C ALA A 671 -31.04 15.39 -27.31
N ALA A 672 -32.11 14.90 -27.92
CA ALA A 672 -33.49 15.28 -27.61
C ALA A 672 -34.32 14.02 -27.36
N VAL A 673 -35.11 14.01 -26.28
CA VAL A 673 -35.93 12.86 -25.90
C VAL A 673 -37.22 13.32 -25.19
N PRO A 674 -38.40 12.78 -25.54
CA PRO A 674 -39.63 13.01 -24.77
C PRO A 674 -39.50 12.43 -23.36
N MET A 675 -39.95 13.17 -22.35
CA MET A 675 -39.76 12.78 -20.94
C MET A 675 -40.36 11.42 -20.58
N ASP A 676 -41.55 11.10 -21.10
CA ASP A 676 -42.24 9.83 -20.83
C ASP A 676 -41.55 8.61 -21.47
N LEU A 677 -40.50 8.83 -22.27
CA LEU A 677 -39.79 7.81 -23.04
C LEU A 677 -38.29 7.77 -22.74
N LEU A 678 -37.85 8.31 -21.59
CA LEU A 678 -36.43 8.32 -21.19
C LEU A 678 -35.79 6.93 -21.09
N ASP A 679 -36.58 5.90 -20.76
CA ASP A 679 -36.12 4.51 -20.69
C ASP A 679 -36.08 3.80 -22.05
N ASP A 680 -36.59 4.44 -23.11
CA ASP A 680 -36.57 3.90 -24.46
C ASP A 680 -35.46 4.55 -25.30
N ARG A 681 -34.35 3.83 -25.45
CA ARG A 681 -33.22 4.24 -26.30
C ARG A 681 -33.64 4.65 -27.73
N ALA A 682 -34.67 4.02 -28.31
CA ALA A 682 -35.10 4.33 -29.68
C ALA A 682 -35.75 5.71 -29.82
N SER A 683 -36.17 6.30 -28.69
CA SER A 683 -36.81 7.61 -28.63
C SER A 683 -35.83 8.77 -28.51
N TYR A 684 -34.52 8.50 -28.34
CA TYR A 684 -33.47 9.52 -28.35
C TYR A 684 -33.12 9.93 -29.78
N THR A 685 -33.19 11.23 -30.06
CA THR A 685 -32.65 11.82 -31.28
C THR A 685 -31.31 12.47 -30.98
N ALA A 686 -30.21 11.87 -31.45
CA ALA A 686 -28.85 12.37 -31.23
C ALA A 686 -28.31 13.11 -32.47
N TYR A 687 -27.89 14.36 -32.26
CA TYR A 687 -27.25 15.21 -33.25
C TYR A 687 -25.75 15.27 -32.98
N THR A 688 -24.95 14.77 -33.93
CA THR A 688 -23.48 14.76 -33.85
C THR A 688 -22.87 15.19 -35.18
N SER A 689 -21.80 15.99 -35.14
CA SER A 689 -20.98 16.36 -36.29
C SER A 689 -19.70 17.08 -35.83
N ASP A 690 -18.71 17.22 -36.71
CA ASP A 690 -17.49 18.02 -36.45
C ASP A 690 -17.80 19.51 -36.16
N ALA A 691 -19.02 19.97 -36.50
CA ALA A 691 -19.47 21.31 -36.20
C ALA A 691 -19.95 21.48 -34.75
N PHE A 692 -20.22 20.39 -34.02
CA PHE A 692 -20.52 20.45 -32.59
C PHE A 692 -19.23 20.54 -31.76
N SER A 693 -19.18 21.49 -30.83
CA SER A 693 -18.20 21.54 -29.74
C SER A 693 -18.95 21.40 -28.41
N THR A 694 -18.34 21.76 -27.28
CA THR A 694 -19.01 21.65 -25.97
C THR A 694 -20.20 22.60 -25.89
N ILE A 695 -21.38 22.05 -25.58
CA ILE A 695 -22.62 22.82 -25.46
C ILE A 695 -22.85 23.24 -24.01
N TYR A 696 -22.54 24.50 -23.70
CA TYR A 696 -22.61 25.05 -22.34
C TYR A 696 -23.99 25.60 -21.97
N ALA A 697 -24.82 25.97 -22.95
CA ALA A 697 -26.12 26.56 -22.70
C ALA A 697 -27.12 26.24 -23.82
N LEU A 698 -28.38 26.08 -23.44
CA LEU A 698 -29.50 25.83 -24.33
C LEU A 698 -30.67 26.75 -23.96
N ALA A 699 -31.37 27.28 -24.96
CA ALA A 699 -32.61 28.03 -24.76
C ALA A 699 -33.51 27.95 -25.99
N VAL A 700 -34.83 27.93 -25.79
CA VAL A 700 -35.81 28.04 -26.88
C VAL A 700 -36.41 29.44 -26.86
N SER A 701 -36.39 30.13 -28.00
CA SER A 701 -37.05 31.44 -28.17
C SER A 701 -37.47 31.64 -29.62
N GLY A 702 -38.66 32.22 -29.84
CA GLY A 702 -39.19 32.46 -31.18
C GLY A 702 -39.30 31.21 -32.06
N GLY A 703 -39.51 30.02 -31.45
CA GLY A 703 -39.60 28.74 -32.14
C GLY A 703 -38.27 28.15 -32.63
N LYS A 704 -37.12 28.69 -32.18
CA LYS A 704 -35.78 28.17 -32.50
C LYS A 704 -35.07 27.70 -31.23
N LEU A 705 -34.32 26.61 -31.34
CA LEU A 705 -33.40 26.15 -30.30
C LEU A 705 -32.03 26.81 -30.49
N TYR A 706 -31.63 27.62 -29.52
CA TYR A 706 -30.33 28.25 -29.44
C TYR A 706 -29.34 27.38 -28.66
N VAL A 707 -28.12 27.28 -29.19
CA VAL A 707 -27.04 26.43 -28.70
C VAL A 707 -25.82 27.30 -28.44
N GLY A 708 -25.48 27.49 -27.17
CA GLY A 708 -24.31 28.23 -26.72
C GLY A 708 -23.09 27.31 -26.60
N THR A 709 -21.98 27.68 -27.25
CA THR A 709 -20.76 26.87 -27.29
C THR A 709 -19.52 27.67 -26.88
N ASP A 710 -18.35 27.03 -26.85
CA ASP A 710 -17.03 27.70 -26.76
C ASP A 710 -16.68 28.55 -27.99
N ARG A 711 -17.44 28.45 -29.08
CA ARG A 711 -17.23 29.16 -30.35
C ARG A 711 -18.37 30.13 -30.69
N GLY A 712 -19.11 30.59 -29.68
CA GLY A 712 -20.24 31.49 -29.85
C GLY A 712 -21.60 30.80 -29.91
N LEU A 713 -22.60 31.55 -30.38
CA LEU A 713 -24.02 31.17 -30.40
C LEU A 713 -24.44 30.58 -31.77
N PHE A 714 -25.22 29.51 -31.73
CA PHE A 714 -25.78 28.83 -32.90
C PHE A 714 -27.29 28.61 -32.74
N THR A 715 -27.99 28.37 -33.86
CA THR A 715 -29.35 27.81 -33.87
C THR A 715 -29.32 26.41 -34.46
N LEU A 716 -30.04 25.48 -33.83
CA LEU A 716 -30.24 24.13 -34.36
C LEU A 716 -31.50 24.07 -35.22
N ASP A 717 -31.36 23.54 -36.42
CA ASP A 717 -32.48 23.07 -37.23
C ASP A 717 -32.79 21.61 -36.84
N SER A 718 -33.92 21.38 -36.18
CA SER A 718 -34.27 20.05 -35.62
C SER A 718 -34.53 18.98 -36.67
N ASP A 719 -34.89 19.35 -37.91
CA ASP A 719 -35.17 18.39 -38.98
C ASP A 719 -33.86 17.87 -39.61
N SER A 720 -32.90 18.77 -39.80
CA SER A 720 -31.63 18.47 -40.48
C SER A 720 -30.46 18.20 -39.51
N GLY A 721 -30.58 18.58 -38.24
CA GLY A 721 -29.50 18.54 -37.26
C GLY A 721 -28.38 19.56 -37.52
N THR A 722 -28.62 20.56 -38.37
CA THR A 722 -27.60 21.52 -38.79
C THR A 722 -27.49 22.68 -37.81
N LEU A 723 -26.27 22.97 -37.34
CA LEU A 723 -25.97 24.20 -36.58
C LEU A 723 -25.69 25.36 -37.52
N THR A 724 -26.43 26.46 -37.35
CA THR A 724 -26.19 27.73 -38.06
C THR A 724 -25.69 28.78 -37.07
N SER A 725 -24.52 29.37 -37.32
CA SER A 725 -23.97 30.44 -36.47
C SER A 725 -24.89 31.67 -36.47
N VAL A 726 -24.94 32.38 -35.34
CA VAL A 726 -25.62 33.68 -35.18
C VAL A 726 -24.54 34.78 -35.09
N PRO A 727 -24.13 35.39 -36.22
CA PRO A 727 -22.99 36.32 -36.25
C PRO A 727 -23.21 37.61 -35.46
N GLU A 728 -24.46 37.98 -35.22
CA GLU A 728 -24.84 39.15 -34.45
C GLU A 728 -24.64 38.97 -32.93
N ALA A 729 -24.28 37.77 -32.47
CA ALA A 729 -23.92 37.44 -31.09
C ALA A 729 -22.39 37.37 -30.90
N SER A 730 -21.91 37.25 -29.65
CA SER A 730 -20.48 37.11 -29.37
C SER A 730 -19.92 35.81 -29.96
N GLU A 731 -18.72 35.89 -30.55
CA GLU A 731 -17.91 34.72 -30.95
C GLU A 731 -17.16 34.08 -29.76
N ALA A 732 -17.17 34.73 -28.59
CA ALA A 732 -16.59 34.18 -27.37
C ALA A 732 -17.46 33.05 -26.80
N ARG A 733 -16.93 32.35 -25.80
CA ARG A 733 -17.66 31.27 -25.13
C ARG A 733 -18.97 31.81 -24.53
N ILE A 734 -20.06 31.12 -24.83
CA ILE A 734 -21.36 31.36 -24.22
C ILE A 734 -21.44 30.55 -22.93
N ASN A 735 -21.70 31.23 -21.81
CA ASN A 735 -21.74 30.62 -20.48
C ASN A 735 -23.17 30.29 -20.03
N ALA A 736 -24.15 31.14 -20.35
CA ALA A 736 -25.55 30.91 -20.04
C ALA A 736 -26.48 31.60 -21.06
N LEU A 737 -27.67 31.03 -21.24
CA LEU A 737 -28.74 31.57 -22.09
C LEU A 737 -30.04 31.58 -21.30
N VAL A 738 -30.79 32.68 -21.37
CA VAL A 738 -32.13 32.78 -20.81
C VAL A 738 -33.04 33.45 -21.83
N ALA A 739 -34.18 32.81 -22.13
CA ALA A 739 -35.16 33.32 -23.06
C ALA A 739 -36.34 33.98 -22.33
N SER A 740 -36.90 35.02 -22.95
CA SER A 740 -38.25 35.53 -22.72
C SER A 740 -39.10 35.32 -23.97
N ASP A 741 -40.38 35.71 -23.91
CA ASP A 741 -41.30 35.64 -25.05
C ASP A 741 -40.78 36.34 -26.32
N THR A 742 -39.97 37.40 -26.16
CA THR A 742 -39.50 38.22 -27.29
C THR A 742 -37.99 38.40 -27.38
N ASP A 743 -37.24 38.06 -26.33
CA ASP A 743 -35.81 38.36 -26.23
C ASP A 743 -35.01 37.15 -25.74
N LEU A 744 -33.73 37.09 -26.15
CA LEU A 744 -32.75 36.12 -25.69
C LEU A 744 -31.60 36.86 -25.00
N TYR A 745 -31.36 36.55 -23.74
CA TYR A 745 -30.23 37.06 -22.96
C TYR A 745 -29.05 36.10 -23.10
N ILE A 746 -27.89 36.66 -23.47
CA ILE A 746 -26.70 35.93 -23.85
C ILE A 746 -25.56 36.33 -22.91
N ALA A 747 -25.25 35.48 -21.94
CA ALA A 747 -24.09 35.63 -21.07
C ALA A 747 -22.87 34.96 -21.71
N SER A 748 -21.79 35.71 -21.87
CA SER A 748 -20.57 35.29 -22.55
C SER A 748 -19.32 35.77 -21.82
N ASP A 749 -18.15 35.31 -22.27
CA ASP A 749 -16.86 35.81 -21.76
C ASP A 749 -16.61 37.30 -22.05
N ASP A 750 -17.33 37.90 -23.02
CA ASP A 750 -17.25 39.33 -23.34
C ASP A 750 -18.20 40.21 -22.50
N GLY A 751 -19.27 39.61 -21.95
CA GLY A 751 -20.31 40.33 -21.22
C GLY A 751 -21.71 39.74 -21.38
N LEU A 752 -22.72 40.56 -21.12
CA LEU A 752 -24.14 40.24 -21.24
C LEU A 752 -24.78 41.04 -22.37
N ALA A 753 -25.35 40.35 -23.35
CA ALA A 753 -26.13 40.93 -24.44
C ALA A 753 -27.60 40.49 -24.39
N VAL A 754 -28.47 41.28 -25.01
CA VAL A 754 -29.87 40.94 -25.29
C VAL A 754 -30.10 40.99 -26.79
N MET A 755 -30.70 39.93 -27.33
CA MET A 755 -31.05 39.83 -28.74
C MET A 755 -32.57 39.68 -28.88
N SER A 756 -33.18 40.51 -29.72
CA SER A 756 -34.60 40.34 -30.04
C SER A 756 -34.78 39.08 -30.88
N ALA A 757 -35.54 38.11 -30.36
CA ALA A 757 -35.81 36.85 -31.06
C ALA A 757 -36.63 37.05 -32.35
N ILE A 758 -37.30 38.20 -32.49
CA ILE A 758 -38.15 38.56 -33.64
C ILE A 758 -37.35 39.30 -34.70
N SER A 759 -36.54 40.29 -34.31
CA SER A 759 -35.83 41.17 -35.26
C SER A 759 -34.37 40.79 -35.49
N GLY A 760 -33.78 39.94 -34.64
CA GLY A 760 -32.37 39.55 -34.68
C GLY A 760 -31.38 40.63 -34.23
N GLY A 761 -31.86 41.81 -33.80
CA GLY A 761 -30.99 42.88 -33.32
C GLY A 761 -30.44 42.60 -31.92
N THR A 762 -29.12 42.72 -31.75
CA THR A 762 -28.40 42.52 -30.49
C THR A 762 -27.95 43.85 -29.87
N ASN A 763 -28.17 44.03 -28.56
CA ASN A 763 -27.68 45.15 -27.77
C ASN A 763 -26.92 44.65 -26.54
N TRP A 764 -25.84 45.33 -26.17
CA TRP A 764 -25.09 45.01 -24.95
C TRP A 764 -25.72 45.65 -23.72
N ILE A 765 -25.98 44.85 -22.69
CA ILE A 765 -26.41 45.33 -21.36
C ILE A 765 -25.19 45.63 -20.50
N PHE A 766 -24.18 44.76 -20.57
CA PHE A 766 -22.90 44.91 -19.90
C PHE A 766 -21.78 44.40 -20.80
N GLN A 767 -20.71 45.18 -20.92
CA GLN A 767 -19.52 44.82 -21.68
C GLN A 767 -18.29 45.27 -20.88
N GLY A 768 -17.42 44.35 -20.49
CA GLY A 768 -16.31 44.67 -19.58
C GLY A 768 -15.67 43.48 -18.85
N GLY A 769 -16.21 42.27 -19.00
CA GLY A 769 -15.70 41.06 -18.39
C GLY A 769 -16.69 39.90 -18.55
N PRO A 770 -16.29 38.67 -18.15
CA PRO A 770 -17.11 37.49 -18.33
C PRO A 770 -18.35 37.54 -17.44
N VAL A 771 -19.49 37.18 -18.03
CA VAL A 771 -20.74 36.91 -17.32
C VAL A 771 -20.98 35.41 -17.37
N TYR A 772 -21.10 34.79 -16.19
CA TYR A 772 -21.19 33.33 -16.05
C TYR A 772 -22.62 32.83 -15.91
N SER A 773 -23.49 33.62 -15.29
CA SER A 773 -24.88 33.28 -15.03
C SER A 773 -25.77 34.48 -15.25
N VAL A 774 -27.00 34.23 -15.71
CA VAL A 774 -28.02 35.25 -15.93
C VAL A 774 -29.38 34.68 -15.56
N SER A 775 -30.25 35.51 -15.00
CA SER A 775 -31.63 35.20 -14.72
C SER A 775 -32.48 36.48 -14.81
N PHE A 776 -33.79 36.32 -14.99
CA PHE A 776 -34.72 37.41 -15.22
C PHE A 776 -36.01 37.17 -14.42
N ASP A 777 -36.50 38.23 -13.76
CA ASP A 777 -37.77 38.20 -13.03
C ASP A 777 -38.46 39.57 -13.08
N GLU A 778 -39.77 39.60 -13.34
CA GLU A 778 -40.61 40.81 -13.42
C GLU A 778 -40.00 42.01 -14.19
N GLY A 779 -39.29 41.78 -15.30
CA GLY A 779 -38.67 42.87 -16.06
C GLY A 779 -37.23 43.24 -15.62
N LYS A 780 -36.70 42.64 -14.56
CA LYS A 780 -35.38 42.92 -13.99
C LYS A 780 -34.40 41.81 -14.33
N ILE A 781 -33.17 42.20 -14.67
CA ILE A 781 -32.11 41.28 -15.04
C ILE A 781 -31.11 41.18 -13.91
N TYR A 782 -30.78 39.93 -13.56
CA TYR A 782 -29.74 39.58 -12.61
C TYR A 782 -28.64 38.82 -13.34
N TYR A 783 -27.39 39.19 -13.09
CA TYR A 783 -26.27 38.48 -13.71
C TYR A 783 -25.06 38.38 -12.80
N GLY A 784 -24.39 37.24 -12.88
CA GLY A 784 -23.21 36.91 -12.11
C GLY A 784 -21.98 37.07 -12.97
N SER A 785 -21.01 37.83 -12.48
CA SER A 785 -19.76 38.15 -13.17
C SER A 785 -18.55 37.71 -12.34
N ASN A 786 -17.35 38.05 -12.78
CA ASN A 786 -16.11 37.74 -12.05
C ASN A 786 -15.91 38.54 -10.76
N ASP A 787 -16.62 39.66 -10.55
CA ASP A 787 -16.46 40.52 -9.37
C ASP A 787 -17.75 40.72 -8.54
N GLY A 788 -18.87 40.12 -8.94
CA GLY A 788 -20.04 39.97 -8.10
C GLY A 788 -21.34 39.72 -8.84
N LEU A 789 -22.43 39.76 -8.08
CA LEU A 789 -23.80 39.70 -8.57
C LEU A 789 -24.30 41.12 -8.86
N TYR A 790 -24.87 41.32 -10.04
CA TYR A 790 -25.47 42.58 -10.45
C TYR A 790 -26.98 42.44 -10.63
N ARG A 791 -27.70 43.50 -10.27
CA ARG A 791 -29.10 43.72 -10.63
C ARG A 791 -29.18 45.02 -11.42
N GLU A 792 -29.57 44.96 -12.69
CA GLU A 792 -29.68 46.15 -13.56
C GLU A 792 -28.43 47.06 -13.52
N ASN A 793 -27.23 46.46 -13.58
CA ASN A 793 -25.92 47.12 -13.45
C ASN A 793 -25.57 47.70 -12.06
N ILE A 794 -26.33 47.36 -11.01
CA ILE A 794 -26.01 47.69 -9.61
C ILE A 794 -25.43 46.46 -8.92
N LEU A 795 -24.19 46.55 -8.44
CA LEU A 795 -23.49 45.48 -7.71
C LEU A 795 -24.13 45.24 -6.34
N ALA A 796 -24.47 43.99 -6.04
CA ALA A 796 -24.91 43.56 -4.72
C ALA A 796 -23.73 43.54 -3.74
N PRO A 797 -23.72 44.41 -2.70
CA PRO A 797 -22.53 44.61 -1.85
C PRO A 797 -22.03 43.34 -1.16
N ALA A 798 -22.93 42.42 -0.78
CA ALA A 798 -22.60 41.17 -0.10
C ALA A 798 -21.74 40.22 -0.96
N THR A 799 -21.76 40.39 -2.28
CA THR A 799 -21.05 39.53 -3.24
C THR A 799 -19.82 40.19 -3.86
N SER A 800 -19.47 41.40 -3.41
CA SER A 800 -18.38 42.19 -4.00
C SER A 800 -17.03 41.47 -3.91
N GLY A 801 -16.34 41.39 -5.05
CA GLY A 801 -15.06 40.68 -5.18
C GLY A 801 -15.20 39.16 -5.28
N ARG A 802 -16.41 38.61 -5.42
CA ARG A 802 -16.67 37.18 -5.58
C ARG A 802 -17.12 36.88 -7.01
N SER A 803 -16.57 35.84 -7.62
CA SER A 803 -16.99 35.40 -8.95
C SER A 803 -18.29 34.61 -8.82
N ILE A 804 -19.40 35.14 -9.31
CA ILE A 804 -20.74 34.55 -9.21
C ILE A 804 -21.02 33.70 -10.44
N THR A 805 -21.09 32.39 -10.24
CA THR A 805 -21.15 31.38 -11.32
C THR A 805 -22.52 30.73 -11.47
N ALA A 806 -23.41 30.86 -10.49
CA ALA A 806 -24.78 30.35 -10.56
C ALA A 806 -25.76 31.29 -9.86
N ILE A 807 -26.95 31.45 -10.43
CA ILE A 807 -28.05 32.26 -9.88
C ILE A 807 -29.35 31.48 -10.06
N SER A 808 -30.22 31.51 -9.04
CA SER A 808 -31.60 31.01 -9.13
C SER A 808 -32.53 32.03 -8.47
N ILE A 809 -33.60 32.44 -9.15
CA ILE A 809 -34.60 33.37 -8.61
C ILE A 809 -35.84 32.56 -8.22
N LEU A 810 -36.40 32.86 -7.05
CA LEU A 810 -37.62 32.25 -6.51
C LEU A 810 -38.84 33.11 -6.90
N GLY A 811 -40.01 32.49 -7.02
CA GLY A 811 -41.25 33.19 -7.40
C GLY A 811 -41.74 34.24 -6.40
N ASP A 812 -41.12 34.35 -5.22
CA ASP A 812 -41.36 35.41 -4.23
C ASP A 812 -40.42 36.61 -4.39
N GLY A 813 -39.55 36.60 -5.40
CA GLY A 813 -38.58 37.66 -5.71
C GLY A 813 -37.27 37.58 -4.93
N THR A 814 -37.10 36.58 -4.05
CA THR A 814 -35.80 36.28 -3.43
C THR A 814 -34.91 35.51 -4.40
N LEU A 815 -33.60 35.53 -4.19
CA LEU A 815 -32.67 34.80 -5.07
C LEU A 815 -31.55 34.11 -4.32
N TRP A 816 -31.04 33.06 -4.94
CA TRP A 816 -29.81 32.38 -4.55
C TRP A 816 -28.68 32.72 -5.51
N ALA A 817 -27.48 32.93 -4.99
CA ALA A 817 -26.27 33.16 -5.78
C ALA A 817 -25.14 32.28 -5.27
N GLY A 818 -24.42 31.60 -6.16
CA GLY A 818 -23.28 30.74 -5.83
C GLY A 818 -21.98 31.25 -6.45
N SER A 819 -20.86 31.06 -5.74
CA SER A 819 -19.54 31.53 -6.20
C SER A 819 -18.61 30.42 -6.70
N ARG A 820 -17.61 30.83 -7.48
CA ARG A 820 -16.34 30.12 -7.62
C ARG A 820 -15.47 30.39 -6.39
N ALA A 821 -14.80 29.35 -5.91
CA ALA A 821 -13.89 29.46 -4.79
C ALA A 821 -12.71 30.40 -5.12
N ASP A 822 -12.21 31.11 -4.11
CA ASP A 822 -11.02 31.97 -4.27
C ASP A 822 -9.70 31.18 -4.20
N SER A 823 -8.55 31.88 -4.18
CA SER A 823 -7.22 31.26 -4.10
C SER A 823 -6.99 30.46 -2.82
N ASP A 824 -7.73 30.77 -1.76
CA ASP A 824 -7.72 30.09 -0.45
C ASP A 824 -8.81 29.02 -0.36
N TYR A 825 -9.49 28.72 -1.49
CA TYR A 825 -10.59 27.77 -1.62
C TYR A 825 -11.82 28.13 -0.78
N ARG A 826 -12.05 29.41 -0.50
CA ARG A 826 -13.29 29.86 0.13
C ARG A 826 -14.38 29.98 -0.91
N LEU A 827 -15.46 29.23 -0.72
CA LEU A 827 -16.65 29.20 -1.55
C LEU A 827 -17.86 29.58 -0.69
N GLU A 828 -18.70 30.45 -1.23
CA GLU A 828 -19.88 30.99 -0.56
C GLU A 828 -21.11 30.89 -1.46
N VAL A 829 -22.26 30.68 -0.83
CA VAL A 829 -23.59 30.78 -1.44
C VAL A 829 -24.42 31.75 -0.62
N TRP A 830 -25.13 32.65 -1.30
CA TRP A 830 -25.99 33.65 -0.67
C TRP A 830 -27.45 33.36 -0.97
N HIS A 831 -28.30 33.55 0.03
CA HIS A 831 -29.74 33.71 -0.13
C HIS A 831 -30.08 35.18 0.13
N ILE A 832 -30.61 35.87 -0.88
CA ILE A 832 -30.80 37.31 -0.90
C ILE A 832 -32.29 37.61 -1.03
N GLY A 833 -32.87 38.09 0.07
CA GLY A 833 -34.20 38.71 0.12
C GLY A 833 -34.13 40.07 0.83
N ASP A 834 -35.03 40.32 1.76
CA ASP A 834 -34.96 41.50 2.65
C ASP A 834 -33.70 41.50 3.51
N THR A 835 -33.24 40.31 3.89
CA THR A 835 -31.95 40.05 4.52
C THR A 835 -31.12 39.13 3.66
N THR A 836 -29.79 39.24 3.78
CA THR A 836 -28.87 38.32 3.10
C THR A 836 -28.32 37.30 4.09
N GLU A 837 -28.58 36.03 3.82
CA GLU A 837 -27.94 34.90 4.49
C GLU A 837 -26.76 34.40 3.66
N THR A 838 -25.67 34.00 4.31
CA THR A 838 -24.45 33.51 3.65
C THR A 838 -24.09 32.15 4.20
N PHE A 839 -23.85 31.20 3.31
CA PHE A 839 -23.45 29.83 3.62
C PHE A 839 -22.03 29.60 3.12
N SER A 840 -21.17 29.16 4.02
CA SER A 840 -19.77 28.83 3.74
C SER A 840 -19.60 27.38 3.26
N ASN A 841 -18.38 27.01 2.87
CA ASN A 841 -18.01 25.62 2.55
C ASN A 841 -18.50 24.60 3.58
N SER A 842 -18.36 24.89 4.89
CA SER A 842 -18.75 23.96 5.95
C SER A 842 -20.27 23.83 6.08
N ASP A 843 -21.00 24.93 5.88
CA ASP A 843 -22.46 24.90 5.91
C ASP A 843 -23.00 24.11 4.73
N LEU A 844 -22.43 24.37 3.54
CA LEU A 844 -22.80 23.73 2.28
C LEU A 844 -22.32 22.29 2.17
N LEU A 845 -21.39 21.83 3.02
CA LEU A 845 -20.74 20.52 2.87
C LEU A 845 -20.05 20.35 1.50
N ILE A 846 -19.51 21.44 0.93
CA ILE A 846 -18.82 21.47 -0.36
C ILE A 846 -17.37 21.93 -0.17
N ASP A 847 -16.41 21.09 -0.56
CA ASP A 847 -14.99 21.47 -0.59
C ASP A 847 -14.75 22.51 -1.70
N GLY A 848 -14.06 23.61 -1.37
CA GLY A 848 -13.70 24.66 -2.33
C GLY A 848 -12.57 24.27 -3.28
N ARG A 849 -11.93 23.11 -3.10
CA ARG A 849 -10.91 22.56 -4.00
C ARG A 849 -11.55 21.63 -5.02
N ASP A 850 -11.31 21.83 -6.30
CA ASP A 850 -11.65 20.84 -7.32
C ASP A 850 -10.75 19.60 -7.13
N ASN A 851 -11.35 18.46 -6.75
CA ASN A 851 -10.61 17.24 -6.41
C ASN A 851 -10.03 16.49 -7.63
N SER A 852 -10.24 17.05 -8.81
CA SER A 852 -10.06 16.37 -10.07
C SER A 852 -9.35 17.22 -11.13
N ARG A 853 -9.13 18.51 -10.85
CA ARG A 853 -8.28 19.41 -11.64
C ARG A 853 -7.23 20.08 -10.78
N PHE A 854 -6.05 20.29 -11.36
CA PHE A 854 -4.86 20.74 -10.69
C PHE A 854 -4.12 21.80 -11.51
N ARG A 855 -3.49 22.75 -10.82
CA ARG A 855 -2.64 23.80 -11.39
C ARG A 855 -1.17 23.57 -11.05
N ASP A 856 -0.31 23.94 -11.99
CA ASP A 856 1.14 23.81 -11.87
C ASP A 856 1.72 24.63 -10.71
N ILE A 857 2.80 24.13 -10.13
CA ILE A 857 3.62 24.80 -9.09
C ILE A 857 4.95 25.28 -9.69
N ILE A 858 5.58 26.27 -9.04
CA ILE A 858 6.76 26.97 -9.59
C ILE A 858 8.03 26.14 -9.38
N ALA A 859 8.68 25.73 -10.47
CA ALA A 859 9.85 24.85 -10.41
C ALA A 859 11.02 25.34 -9.52
N SER A 860 11.21 26.66 -9.36
CA SER A 860 12.31 27.20 -8.54
C SER A 860 12.22 26.83 -7.07
N ASP A 861 11.00 26.72 -6.57
CA ASP A 861 10.71 26.53 -5.15
C ASP A 861 10.72 25.03 -4.79
N HIS A 862 10.66 24.19 -5.83
CA HIS A 862 10.55 22.74 -5.77
C HIS A 862 11.73 22.07 -6.51
N THR A 863 12.96 22.53 -6.27
CA THR A 863 14.18 21.95 -6.88
C THR A 863 15.25 21.67 -5.82
N ASP A 864 15.65 20.41 -5.70
CA ASP A 864 16.78 20.01 -4.86
C ASP A 864 18.12 20.08 -5.61
N LYS A 865 19.14 20.57 -4.90
CA LYS A 865 20.53 20.56 -5.35
C LYS A 865 21.41 20.13 -4.19
N GLY A 866 22.14 19.04 -4.34
CA GLY A 866 22.96 18.47 -3.29
C GLY A 866 24.28 17.90 -3.81
N ILE A 867 25.17 17.62 -2.85
CA ILE A 867 26.52 17.10 -3.07
C ILE A 867 26.71 15.79 -2.29
N LEU A 868 27.45 14.87 -2.90
CA LEU A 868 27.94 13.62 -2.32
C LEU A 868 29.47 13.60 -2.36
N ALA A 869 30.12 13.22 -1.27
CA ALA A 869 31.55 12.94 -1.20
C ALA A 869 31.80 11.67 -0.37
N ARG A 870 32.61 10.73 -0.90
CA ARG A 870 33.07 9.55 -0.18
C ARG A 870 34.53 9.29 -0.48
N ALA A 871 35.28 8.79 0.49
CA ALA A 871 36.64 8.30 0.31
C ALA A 871 36.89 7.09 1.20
N SER A 872 37.68 6.14 0.72
CA SER A 872 38.13 5.00 1.50
C SER A 872 39.55 4.61 1.11
N PHE A 873 40.26 3.99 2.05
CA PHE A 873 41.59 3.44 1.80
C PHE A 873 41.84 2.18 2.64
N ASN A 874 42.76 1.36 2.16
CA ASN A 874 43.33 0.21 2.86
C ASN A 874 44.84 0.16 2.61
N ARG A 875 45.63 0.03 3.67
CA ARG A 875 47.09 -0.12 3.67
C ARG A 875 47.46 -1.39 4.41
N SER A 876 48.18 -2.29 3.76
CA SER A 876 48.70 -3.52 4.38
C SER A 876 50.24 -3.54 4.33
N ALA A 877 50.86 -3.99 5.41
CA ALA A 877 52.29 -4.27 5.54
C ALA A 877 52.49 -5.57 6.35
N GLU A 878 53.74 -6.04 6.50
CA GLU A 878 54.03 -7.31 7.19
C GLU A 878 53.47 -7.37 8.63
N ASN A 879 53.53 -6.27 9.38
CA ASN A 879 53.19 -6.24 10.81
C ASN A 879 51.91 -5.45 11.12
N TYR A 880 51.23 -4.87 10.12
CA TYR A 880 50.00 -4.14 10.36
C TYR A 880 49.11 -4.03 9.11
N SER A 881 47.81 -3.83 9.36
CA SER A 881 46.86 -3.35 8.35
C SER A 881 46.07 -2.16 8.89
N LEU A 882 45.83 -1.15 8.05
CA LEU A 882 45.11 0.06 8.38
C LEU A 882 44.09 0.36 7.28
N SER A 883 42.83 0.55 7.65
CA SER A 883 41.77 0.94 6.72
C SER A 883 40.96 2.11 7.28
N GLY A 884 40.42 2.95 6.40
CA GLY A 884 39.57 4.05 6.82
C GLY A 884 38.58 4.47 5.74
N SER A 885 37.52 5.15 6.17
CA SER A 885 36.49 5.70 5.30
C SER A 885 36.04 7.08 5.76
N PHE A 886 35.58 7.89 4.82
CA PHE A 886 34.91 9.17 5.04
C PHE A 886 33.70 9.26 4.12
N GLU A 887 32.61 9.82 4.61
CA GLU A 887 31.38 10.08 3.87
C GLU A 887 30.81 11.45 4.26
N SER A 888 30.27 12.16 3.26
CA SER A 888 29.42 13.33 3.44
C SER A 888 28.36 13.34 2.33
N VAL A 889 27.09 13.29 2.72
CA VAL A 889 25.91 13.29 1.86
C VAL A 889 25.01 14.43 2.32
N GLN A 890 24.76 15.40 1.44
CA GLN A 890 23.80 16.46 1.76
C GLN A 890 22.35 15.95 1.68
N PRO A 891 21.42 16.50 2.49
CA PRO A 891 20.01 16.08 2.50
C PRO A 891 19.30 16.18 1.15
N THR A 892 19.71 17.15 0.34
CA THR A 892 19.19 17.41 -1.00
C THR A 892 19.84 16.52 -2.07
N PHE A 893 20.89 15.76 -1.73
CA PHE A 893 21.50 14.82 -2.65
C PHE A 893 20.74 13.49 -2.66
N THR A 894 20.19 13.16 -3.81
CA THR A 894 19.53 11.88 -4.06
C THR A 894 20.11 11.25 -5.31
N THR A 895 20.33 9.93 -5.25
CA THR A 895 20.66 9.13 -6.44
C THR A 895 19.40 8.91 -7.26
N ILE A 896 19.55 8.83 -8.59
CA ILE A 896 18.37 8.63 -9.43
C ILE A 896 17.78 7.25 -9.15
N GLY A 897 16.47 7.23 -8.89
CA GLY A 897 15.70 6.02 -8.62
C GLY A 897 15.54 5.67 -7.14
N ARG A 898 16.08 6.49 -6.22
CA ARG A 898 15.82 6.41 -4.77
C ARG A 898 14.57 7.22 -4.40
N LEU A 899 13.72 6.67 -3.54
CA LEU A 899 12.47 7.29 -3.04
C LEU A 899 12.54 7.61 -1.54
N SER A 900 13.74 7.85 -1.03
CA SER A 900 13.98 8.27 0.35
C SER A 900 15.12 9.28 0.41
N ARG A 901 15.00 10.24 1.33
CA ARG A 901 16.09 11.14 1.70
C ARG A 901 16.79 10.61 2.93
N SER A 902 18.11 10.79 2.98
CA SER A 902 18.92 10.57 4.17
C SER A 902 20.22 11.32 3.97
N ASP A 903 20.64 12.06 4.98
CA ASP A 903 21.92 12.73 5.03
C ASP A 903 22.84 12.00 6.01
N SER A 904 24.13 12.03 5.71
CA SER A 904 25.12 11.39 6.56
C SER A 904 26.45 12.10 6.42
N THR A 905 27.14 12.34 7.53
CA THR A 905 28.53 12.81 7.52
C THR A 905 29.30 12.08 8.61
N GLY A 906 30.41 11.46 8.24
CA GLY A 906 31.16 10.66 9.21
C GLY A 906 32.40 10.01 8.64
N TRP A 907 33.10 9.30 9.51
CA TRP A 907 34.33 8.60 9.18
C TRP A 907 34.55 7.38 10.06
N SER A 908 35.39 6.47 9.59
CA SER A 908 35.88 5.33 10.36
C SER A 908 37.36 5.07 10.11
N LEU A 909 38.01 4.48 11.10
CA LEU A 909 39.41 4.05 11.04
C LEU A 909 39.56 2.73 11.80
N ASN A 910 40.18 1.74 11.17
CA ASN A 910 40.41 0.41 11.75
C ASN A 910 41.87 0.02 11.54
N GLY A 911 42.53 -0.45 12.60
CA GLY A 911 43.89 -0.93 12.58
C GLY A 911 44.01 -2.30 13.22
N ASN A 912 44.76 -3.20 12.58
CA ASN A 912 45.22 -4.45 13.16
C ASN A 912 46.75 -4.44 13.17
N PHE A 913 47.35 -4.68 14.33
CA PHE A 913 48.78 -4.62 14.57
C PHE A 913 49.26 -5.95 15.16
N HIS A 914 50.16 -6.62 14.45
CA HIS A 914 50.86 -7.80 14.93
C HIS A 914 52.08 -7.34 15.74
N ILE A 915 51.97 -7.38 17.06
CA ILE A 915 52.97 -6.81 17.96
C ILE A 915 54.18 -7.74 18.09
N ALA A 916 53.90 -9.04 18.27
CA ALA A 916 54.86 -10.13 18.35
C ALA A 916 54.15 -11.47 18.11
N ASP A 917 54.90 -12.57 17.97
CA ASP A 917 54.32 -13.92 17.86
C ASP A 917 53.37 -14.19 19.04
N GLY A 918 52.11 -14.53 18.73
CA GLY A 918 51.06 -14.76 19.72
C GLY A 918 50.49 -13.50 20.39
N ILE A 919 50.78 -12.28 19.92
CA ILE A 919 50.22 -11.02 20.46
C ILE A 919 49.67 -10.13 19.34
N GLU A 920 48.36 -9.92 19.34
CA GLU A 920 47.64 -9.14 18.33
C GLU A 920 46.83 -8.01 18.96
N LEU A 921 46.94 -6.80 18.42
CA LEU A 921 46.16 -5.63 18.83
C LEU A 921 45.24 -5.18 17.67
N VAL A 922 43.94 -5.14 17.92
CA VAL A 922 42.94 -4.57 17.02
C VAL A 922 42.36 -3.32 17.65
N ALA A 923 42.32 -2.22 16.91
CA ALA A 923 41.74 -0.96 17.36
C ALA A 923 40.86 -0.34 16.26
N SER A 924 39.74 0.25 16.65
CA SER A 924 38.82 0.94 15.73
C SER A 924 38.20 2.18 16.35
N HIS A 925 37.93 3.17 15.51
CA HIS A 925 37.18 4.37 15.83
C HIS A 925 36.21 4.70 14.70
N SER A 926 34.99 5.11 15.04
CA SER A 926 34.03 5.67 14.10
C SER A 926 33.23 6.82 14.71
N PHE A 927 32.86 7.76 13.85
CA PHE A 927 31.95 8.86 14.19
C PHE A 927 31.04 9.14 12.99
N TYR A 928 29.73 9.18 13.21
CA TYR A 928 28.73 9.46 12.18
C TYR A 928 27.61 10.35 12.72
N GLN A 929 27.24 11.33 11.92
CA GLN A 929 26.04 12.15 12.05
C GLN A 929 25.09 11.73 10.94
N VAL A 930 23.86 11.37 11.28
CA VAL A 930 22.89 10.79 10.34
C VAL A 930 21.55 11.49 10.49
N ASP A 931 20.91 11.78 9.36
CA ASP A 931 19.56 12.33 9.24
C ASP A 931 19.35 13.66 9.99
N HIS A 932 20.37 14.54 9.97
CA HIS A 932 20.36 15.85 10.64
C HIS A 932 19.39 16.85 10.03
N ALA A 933 18.89 16.61 8.82
CA ALA A 933 17.81 17.39 8.22
C ALA A 933 16.40 16.83 8.50
N SER A 934 16.30 15.70 9.20
CA SER A 934 15.03 15.10 9.61
C SER A 934 14.65 15.51 11.03
N ASP A 935 13.48 15.05 11.48
CA ASP A 935 13.01 15.13 12.86
C ASP A 935 13.65 14.10 13.81
N HIS A 936 14.48 13.19 13.29
CA HIS A 936 15.16 12.13 14.04
C HIS A 936 16.68 12.13 13.82
N PRO A 937 17.40 13.24 14.10
CA PRO A 937 18.84 13.32 13.95
C PRO A 937 19.53 12.35 14.91
N ARG A 938 20.63 11.74 14.45
CA ARG A 938 21.40 10.81 15.29
C ARG A 938 22.90 10.97 15.10
N ASP A 939 23.61 11.22 16.20
CA ASP A 939 25.06 11.11 16.26
C ASP A 939 25.47 9.80 16.91
N THR A 940 26.49 9.15 16.37
CA THR A 940 27.05 7.92 16.93
C THR A 940 28.57 8.00 16.93
N MET A 941 29.18 7.58 18.04
CA MET A 941 30.62 7.40 18.15
C MET A 941 30.92 6.02 18.74
N GLN A 942 31.84 5.28 18.13
CA GLN A 942 32.28 4.00 18.66
C GLN A 942 33.80 3.93 18.72
N ASN A 943 34.33 3.46 19.84
CA ASN A 943 35.75 3.18 20.05
C ASN A 943 35.88 1.74 20.50
N ASN A 944 36.69 0.93 19.83
CA ASN A 944 37.00 -0.42 20.30
C ASN A 944 38.50 -0.67 20.30
N ALA A 945 38.99 -1.38 21.30
CA ALA A 945 40.33 -1.94 21.30
C ALA A 945 40.32 -3.34 21.92
N SER A 946 40.99 -4.29 21.28
CA SER A 946 41.14 -5.66 21.78
C SER A 946 42.58 -6.14 21.63
N LEU A 947 43.09 -6.76 22.68
CA LEU A 947 44.41 -7.37 22.74
C LEU A 947 44.21 -8.88 22.96
N SER A 948 44.67 -9.69 22.00
CA SER A 948 44.68 -11.15 22.11
C SER A 948 46.10 -11.64 22.36
N ILE A 949 46.25 -12.54 23.33
CA ILE A 949 47.54 -13.10 23.77
C ILE A 949 47.41 -14.63 23.78
N ASP A 950 48.21 -15.31 22.96
CA ASP A 950 48.27 -16.76 22.83
C ASP A 950 49.67 -17.28 23.17
N LEU A 951 49.88 -17.57 24.46
CA LEU A 951 51.14 -18.07 25.02
C LEU A 951 50.90 -19.35 25.84
N GLY A 952 50.05 -20.24 25.32
CA GLY A 952 49.62 -21.49 25.95
C GLY A 952 48.25 -21.40 26.62
N ILE A 953 47.99 -20.32 27.37
CA ILE A 953 46.63 -19.91 27.76
C ILE A 953 46.22 -18.80 26.81
N HIS A 954 45.05 -18.92 26.20
CA HIS A 954 44.49 -17.90 25.34
C HIS A 954 43.76 -16.85 26.19
N ALA A 955 44.22 -15.60 26.12
CA ALA A 955 43.67 -14.48 26.86
C ALA A 955 43.26 -13.34 25.93
N ASP A 956 42.02 -12.87 26.06
CA ASP A 956 41.54 -11.68 25.34
C ASP A 956 41.14 -10.60 26.33
N LEU A 957 41.67 -9.40 26.09
CA LEU A 957 41.29 -8.18 26.78
C LEU A 957 40.60 -7.26 25.77
N SER A 958 39.41 -6.76 26.08
CA SER A 958 38.72 -5.81 25.21
C SER A 958 38.11 -4.65 25.98
N ILE A 959 38.09 -3.49 25.32
CA ILE A 959 37.39 -2.28 25.75
C ILE A 959 36.59 -1.76 24.56
N SER A 960 35.33 -1.41 24.81
CA SER A 960 34.39 -0.87 23.83
C SER A 960 33.65 0.30 24.45
N GLN A 961 33.67 1.45 23.79
CA GLN A 961 32.88 2.62 24.16
C GLN A 961 31.93 2.96 23.01
N GLY A 962 30.65 3.13 23.31
CA GLY A 962 29.63 3.58 22.37
C GLY A 962 28.93 4.81 22.92
N LEU A 963 28.85 5.87 22.12
CA LEU A 963 28.14 7.10 22.46
C LEU A 963 27.05 7.34 21.41
N VAL A 964 25.87 7.74 21.86
CA VAL A 964 24.73 8.11 21.00
C VAL A 964 24.20 9.47 21.45
N ASN A 965 23.77 10.27 20.49
CA ASN A 965 22.97 11.47 20.71
C ASN A 965 21.76 11.40 19.78
N ASP A 966 20.55 11.32 20.33
CA ASP A 966 19.29 11.37 19.58
C ASP A 966 18.41 12.57 19.97
N ASP A 967 18.81 13.37 20.97
CA ASP A 967 18.14 14.61 21.38
C ASP A 967 18.86 15.87 20.87
N PHE A 968 18.34 16.47 19.78
CA PHE A 968 18.89 17.72 19.22
C PHE A 968 18.84 18.92 20.18
N PHE A 969 17.95 18.92 21.18
CA PHE A 969 17.81 20.06 22.09
C PHE A 969 18.89 20.09 23.17
N LYS A 970 19.78 19.09 23.22
CA LYS A 970 20.87 19.01 24.20
C LYS A 970 22.23 18.92 23.53
N ALA A 971 23.19 19.64 24.11
CA ALA A 971 24.58 19.58 23.68
C ALA A 971 25.28 18.36 24.29
N GLY A 972 25.87 17.51 23.45
CA GLY A 972 26.65 16.33 23.84
C GLY A 972 25.88 15.01 23.70
N PHE A 973 26.56 13.88 23.89
CA PHE A 973 25.93 12.55 23.85
C PHE A 973 25.02 12.34 25.06
N ASP A 974 23.80 11.88 24.81
CA ASP A 974 22.79 11.59 25.83
C ASP A 974 22.88 10.15 26.37
N SER A 975 23.51 9.24 25.62
CA SER A 975 23.79 7.86 26.02
C SER A 975 25.27 7.51 25.85
N ASP A 976 25.84 6.88 26.88
CA ASP A 976 27.19 6.31 26.87
C ASP A 976 27.14 4.86 27.34
N THR A 977 27.84 3.96 26.65
CA THR A 977 28.07 2.59 27.06
C THR A 977 29.56 2.29 27.01
N LEU A 978 30.15 1.99 28.17
CA LEU A 978 31.54 1.54 28.29
C LEU A 978 31.57 0.08 28.78
N THR A 979 32.07 -0.81 27.94
CA THR A 979 32.24 -2.23 28.24
C THR A 979 33.71 -2.58 28.27
N TYR A 980 34.12 -3.35 29.29
CA TYR A 980 35.40 -4.02 29.33
C TYR A 980 35.21 -5.50 29.63
N ALA A 981 35.97 -6.34 28.93
CA ALA A 981 35.88 -7.78 29.07
C ALA A 981 37.26 -8.43 29.13
N LEU A 982 37.33 -9.50 29.90
CA LEU A 982 38.46 -10.41 30.01
C LEU A 982 37.95 -11.83 29.80
N SER A 983 38.51 -12.54 28.83
CA SER A 983 38.34 -13.98 28.67
C SER A 983 39.66 -14.70 28.83
N LEU A 984 39.62 -15.84 29.52
CA LEU A 984 40.73 -16.77 29.65
C LEU A 984 40.23 -18.14 29.23
N SER A 985 40.98 -18.83 28.38
CA SER A 985 40.64 -20.19 27.96
C SER A 985 41.89 -21.05 27.75
N ASP A 986 41.74 -22.34 27.99
CA ASP A 986 42.81 -23.32 27.86
C ASP A 986 42.22 -24.70 27.50
N SER A 987 43.00 -25.52 26.77
CA SER A 987 42.69 -26.91 26.47
C SER A 987 43.70 -27.83 27.15
N LEU A 988 43.19 -28.69 28.03
CA LEU A 988 43.98 -29.61 28.83
C LEU A 988 43.73 -31.06 28.39
N LEU A 989 44.63 -31.97 28.80
CA LEU A 989 44.49 -33.42 28.58
C LEU A 989 44.37 -33.82 27.10
N SER A 990 45.24 -33.28 26.22
CA SER A 990 45.16 -33.51 24.76
C SER A 990 43.78 -33.15 24.19
N ASP A 991 43.30 -31.95 24.55
CA ASP A 991 42.01 -31.38 24.15
C ASP A 991 40.75 -32.11 24.68
N ALA A 992 40.91 -33.04 25.63
CA ALA A 992 39.79 -33.74 26.26
C ALA A 992 39.05 -32.88 27.31
N LEU A 993 39.68 -31.83 27.83
CA LEU A 993 39.09 -30.90 28.79
C LEU A 993 39.29 -29.45 28.35
N SER A 994 38.20 -28.75 28.03
CA SER A 994 38.21 -27.32 27.74
C SER A 994 37.69 -26.53 28.94
N LEU A 995 38.44 -25.52 29.36
CA LEU A 995 38.05 -24.61 30.44
C LEU A 995 38.01 -23.18 29.91
N SER A 996 36.98 -22.43 30.32
CA SER A 996 36.97 -20.98 30.09
C SER A 996 36.39 -20.21 31.26
N LEU A 997 36.95 -19.03 31.47
CA LEU A 997 36.49 -18.02 32.41
C LEU A 997 36.27 -16.73 31.65
N GLY A 998 35.15 -16.07 31.91
CA GLY A 998 34.81 -14.80 31.28
C GLY A 998 34.28 -13.82 32.30
N TRP A 999 34.80 -12.60 32.25
CA TRP A 999 34.29 -11.45 32.99
C TRP A 999 33.97 -10.32 32.02
N THR A 1000 32.79 -9.73 32.19
CA THR A 1000 32.37 -8.54 31.45
C THR A 1000 31.73 -7.56 32.42
N ASP A 1001 32.10 -6.29 32.32
CA ASP A 1001 31.45 -5.19 33.04
C ASP A 1001 31.08 -4.10 32.04
N THR A 1002 29.83 -3.66 32.11
CA THR A 1002 29.25 -2.65 31.22
C THR A 1002 28.68 -1.53 32.09
N LEU A 1003 29.19 -0.33 31.87
CA LEU A 1003 28.71 0.90 32.48
C LEU A 1003 27.83 1.62 31.47
N ARG A 1004 26.57 1.90 31.82
CA ARG A 1004 25.69 2.75 31.00
C ARG A 1004 25.51 4.11 31.68
N GLY A 1005 25.81 5.18 30.95
CA GLY A 1005 25.49 6.55 31.30
C GLY A 1005 24.32 7.07 30.46
N GLY A 1006 23.42 7.83 31.08
CA GLY A 1006 22.29 8.47 30.43
C GLY A 1006 21.91 9.80 31.09
N ILE A 1007 20.89 10.47 30.57
CA ILE A 1007 20.36 11.75 31.04
C ILE A 1007 20.07 11.74 32.56
N ALA A 1008 20.23 12.88 33.24
CA ALA A 1008 19.85 13.04 34.65
C ALA A 1008 18.40 12.57 34.91
N GLY A 1009 18.24 11.44 35.60
CA GLY A 1009 16.95 10.79 35.85
C GLY A 1009 16.81 9.40 35.23
N SER A 1010 17.66 9.01 34.27
CA SER A 1010 17.74 7.61 33.81
C SER A 1010 18.33 6.72 34.90
N SER A 1011 17.79 5.51 35.05
CA SER A 1011 18.56 4.47 35.73
C SER A 1011 19.80 4.24 34.87
N ASN A 1012 20.99 4.50 35.41
CA ASN A 1012 22.26 4.20 34.77
C ASN A 1012 22.70 2.81 35.24
N PRO A 1013 22.18 1.71 34.64
CA PRO A 1013 22.50 0.39 35.12
C PRO A 1013 23.97 0.09 34.85
N ARG A 1014 24.64 -0.43 35.86
CA ARG A 1014 25.88 -1.19 35.67
C ARG A 1014 25.51 -2.65 35.52
N GLU A 1015 25.91 -3.26 34.42
CA GLU A 1015 25.75 -4.69 34.19
C GLU A 1015 27.08 -5.39 34.38
N ASN A 1016 27.10 -6.43 35.18
CA ASN A 1016 28.29 -7.25 35.43
C ASN A 1016 27.95 -8.71 35.14
N ARG A 1017 28.82 -9.41 34.42
CA ARG A 1017 28.66 -10.83 34.13
C ARG A 1017 29.95 -11.56 34.44
N LEU A 1018 29.83 -12.54 35.33
CA LEU A 1018 30.83 -13.59 35.51
C LEU A 1018 30.34 -14.85 34.82
N SER A 1019 31.24 -15.57 34.19
CA SER A 1019 30.94 -16.83 33.53
C SER A 1019 32.08 -17.81 33.62
N ALA A 1020 31.74 -19.08 33.70
CA ALA A 1020 32.65 -20.19 33.63
C ALA A 1020 32.03 -21.28 32.78
N SER A 1021 32.83 -21.95 31.96
CA SER A 1021 32.38 -23.14 31.26
C SER A 1021 33.42 -24.25 31.31
N VAL A 1022 32.92 -25.47 31.30
CA VAL A 1022 33.71 -26.70 31.27
C VAL A 1022 33.13 -27.63 30.22
N GLY A 1023 33.98 -28.09 29.32
CA GLY A 1023 33.66 -29.15 28.37
C GLY A 1023 34.57 -30.33 28.66
N TRP A 1024 34.00 -31.47 29.02
CA TRP A 1024 34.78 -32.67 29.34
C TRP A 1024 34.35 -33.85 28.48
N GLN A 1025 35.26 -34.27 27.61
CA GLN A 1025 35.17 -35.51 26.86
C GLN A 1025 35.70 -36.66 27.74
N MET A 1026 34.84 -37.22 28.61
CA MET A 1026 35.23 -38.26 29.57
C MET A 1026 35.68 -39.54 28.88
N THR A 1027 34.95 -39.94 27.84
CA THR A 1027 35.24 -41.09 26.97
C THR A 1027 34.79 -40.72 25.54
N PRO A 1028 35.12 -41.50 24.50
CA PRO A 1028 34.56 -41.28 23.15
C PRO A 1028 33.02 -41.28 23.10
N GLU A 1029 32.37 -41.86 24.12
CA GLU A 1029 30.93 -42.11 24.20
C GLU A 1029 30.20 -41.16 25.17
N ILE A 1030 30.92 -40.53 26.11
CA ILE A 1030 30.34 -39.68 27.15
C ILE A 1030 30.96 -38.29 27.09
N LYS A 1031 30.11 -37.28 26.86
CA LYS A 1031 30.48 -35.86 26.91
C LYS A 1031 29.65 -35.16 27.97
N ILE A 1032 30.31 -34.40 28.83
CA ILE A 1032 29.65 -33.55 29.82
C ILE A 1032 30.01 -32.11 29.52
N ASN A 1033 29.00 -31.25 29.44
CA ASN A 1033 29.17 -29.81 29.34
C ASN A 1033 28.52 -29.16 30.56
N GLY A 1034 29.27 -28.31 31.24
CA GLY A 1034 28.78 -27.48 32.33
C GLY A 1034 28.99 -26.02 31.97
N SER A 1035 28.00 -25.18 32.27
CA SER A 1035 28.18 -23.74 32.23
C SER A 1035 27.54 -23.09 33.44
N TRP A 1036 28.17 -22.04 33.91
CA TRP A 1036 27.69 -21.18 34.97
C TRP A 1036 27.82 -19.74 34.52
N ALA A 1037 26.79 -18.95 34.76
CA ALA A 1037 26.82 -17.52 34.52
C ALA A 1037 26.03 -16.77 35.59
N ARG A 1038 26.58 -15.64 36.00
CA ARG A 1038 25.96 -14.74 36.97
C ARG A 1038 25.88 -13.32 36.41
N PRO A 1039 24.88 -13.04 35.55
CA PRO A 1039 24.53 -11.67 35.18
C PRO A 1039 23.91 -10.93 36.37
N MET A 1040 24.42 -9.73 36.63
CA MET A 1040 24.00 -8.81 37.67
C MET A 1040 23.75 -7.44 37.04
N SER A 1041 22.68 -6.76 37.45
CA SER A 1041 22.37 -5.39 37.06
C SER A 1041 22.20 -4.54 38.31
N PHE A 1042 22.90 -3.43 38.36
CA PHE A 1042 22.90 -2.50 39.48
C PHE A 1042 22.35 -1.16 39.02
N SER A 1043 21.19 -0.76 39.53
CA SER A 1043 20.60 0.57 39.34
C SER A 1043 20.43 1.28 40.69
N PRO A 1044 20.35 2.63 40.76
CA PRO A 1044 20.36 3.39 42.02
C PRO A 1044 19.40 2.90 43.12
N ASN A 1045 18.24 2.34 42.73
CA ASN A 1045 17.20 1.85 43.64
C ASN A 1045 16.89 0.35 43.49
N LYS A 1046 17.61 -0.39 42.64
CA LYS A 1046 17.29 -1.80 42.35
C LYS A 1046 18.53 -2.57 41.91
N THR A 1047 18.88 -3.59 42.67
CA THR A 1047 19.81 -4.63 42.22
C THR A 1047 18.98 -5.80 41.74
N SER A 1048 19.21 -6.26 40.53
CA SER A 1048 18.58 -7.46 39.98
C SER A 1048 19.66 -8.36 39.37
N GLY A 1049 19.30 -9.60 39.12
CA GLY A 1049 20.21 -10.54 38.50
C GLY A 1049 19.79 -11.96 38.81
N SER A 1050 20.44 -12.90 38.16
CA SER A 1050 20.16 -14.31 38.35
C SER A 1050 21.44 -15.09 38.26
N GLU A 1051 21.55 -16.11 39.09
CA GLU A 1051 22.50 -17.18 38.87
C GLU A 1051 21.87 -18.20 37.94
N ARG A 1052 22.59 -18.58 36.89
CA ARG A 1052 22.17 -19.60 35.93
C ARG A 1052 23.24 -20.65 35.82
N TRP A 1053 22.81 -21.90 35.87
CA TRP A 1053 23.68 -23.04 35.61
C TRP A 1053 22.99 -24.01 34.68
N ASN A 1054 23.78 -24.58 33.78
CA ASN A 1054 23.37 -25.66 32.91
C ASN A 1054 24.36 -26.81 33.08
N LEU A 1055 23.82 -28.01 33.24
CA LEU A 1055 24.57 -29.24 33.14
C LEU A 1055 23.92 -30.11 32.07
N THR A 1056 24.69 -30.43 31.04
CA THR A 1056 24.27 -31.30 29.95
C THR A 1056 25.16 -32.53 29.91
N GLY A 1057 24.55 -33.69 30.05
CA GLY A 1057 25.20 -34.99 29.85
C GLY A 1057 24.73 -35.63 28.56
N ASP A 1058 25.66 -35.89 27.65
CA ASP A 1058 25.43 -36.63 26.42
C ASP A 1058 26.08 -38.01 26.53
N VAL A 1059 25.26 -39.06 26.45
CA VAL A 1059 25.72 -40.45 26.39
C VAL A 1059 25.36 -41.02 25.02
N ARG A 1060 26.38 -41.39 24.26
CA ARG A 1060 26.29 -42.00 22.94
C ARG A 1060 26.89 -43.39 23.00
N HIS A 1061 26.06 -44.41 22.93
CA HIS A 1061 26.52 -45.80 22.92
C HIS A 1061 25.96 -46.51 21.69
N THR A 1062 26.76 -47.39 21.07
CA THR A 1062 26.33 -48.22 19.95
C THR A 1062 26.32 -49.68 20.39
N PHE A 1063 25.14 -50.25 20.60
CA PHE A 1063 25.00 -51.70 20.79
C PHE A 1063 24.97 -52.39 19.42
N SER A 1064 25.26 -53.69 19.33
CA SER A 1064 25.24 -54.46 18.06
C SER A 1064 23.98 -54.21 17.25
N GLY A 1065 24.05 -53.28 16.30
CA GLY A 1065 22.93 -52.92 15.44
C GLY A 1065 21.96 -51.87 15.97
N LEU A 1066 22.25 -51.16 17.07
CA LEU A 1066 21.40 -50.11 17.63
C LEU A 1066 22.25 -48.94 18.15
N GLY A 1067 22.23 -47.81 17.44
CA GLY A 1067 22.76 -46.56 17.95
C GLY A 1067 21.80 -45.94 18.95
N THR A 1068 22.29 -45.63 20.15
CA THR A 1068 21.50 -44.96 21.19
C THR A 1068 22.17 -43.64 21.55
N THR A 1069 21.41 -42.54 21.51
CA THR A 1069 21.84 -41.25 22.07
C THR A 1069 20.85 -40.88 23.16
N PHE A 1070 21.35 -40.80 24.38
CA PHE A 1070 20.63 -40.27 25.51
C PHE A 1070 21.23 -38.92 25.89
N THR A 1071 20.40 -37.89 25.89
CA THR A 1071 20.77 -36.55 26.35
C THR A 1071 19.91 -36.23 27.56
N TYR A 1072 20.56 -35.85 28.65
CA TYR A 1072 19.90 -35.34 29.84
C TYR A 1072 20.45 -33.95 30.16
N THR A 1073 19.53 -33.00 30.27
CA THR A 1073 19.84 -31.60 30.55
C THR A 1073 19.12 -31.17 31.81
N VAL A 1074 19.89 -30.59 32.72
CA VAL A 1074 19.37 -29.91 33.91
C VAL A 1074 19.71 -28.44 33.79
N ASP A 1075 18.67 -27.63 33.65
CA ASP A 1075 18.76 -26.18 33.67
C ASP A 1075 18.26 -25.68 35.02
N GLY A 1076 19.08 -24.87 35.69
CA GLY A 1076 18.68 -24.21 36.91
C GLY A 1076 18.89 -22.70 36.80
N SER A 1077 17.91 -21.97 37.31
CA SER A 1077 18.04 -20.53 37.50
C SER A 1077 17.51 -20.12 38.85
N ARG A 1078 18.21 -19.17 39.47
CA ARG A 1078 17.84 -18.58 40.74
C ARG A 1078 18.00 -17.07 40.65
N ALA A 1079 16.91 -16.34 40.87
CA ALA A 1079 16.99 -14.89 41.00
C ALA A 1079 17.80 -14.51 42.25
N LEU A 1080 18.61 -13.45 42.18
CA LEU A 1080 19.40 -12.99 43.32
C LEU A 1080 18.54 -12.32 44.41
N THR A 1081 17.36 -11.83 44.03
CA THR A 1081 16.42 -11.09 44.90
C THR A 1081 15.28 -11.93 45.44
N GLU A 1082 15.01 -13.11 44.85
CA GLU A 1082 13.95 -14.03 45.29
C GLU A 1082 14.55 -15.34 45.80
N LYS A 1083 13.81 -16.06 46.64
CA LYS A 1083 14.22 -17.40 47.11
C LYS A 1083 13.78 -18.52 46.16
N SER A 1084 12.97 -18.23 45.14
CA SER A 1084 12.46 -19.24 44.21
C SER A 1084 13.56 -19.71 43.26
N THR A 1085 13.72 -21.02 43.12
CA THR A 1085 14.63 -21.64 42.15
C THR A 1085 13.78 -22.33 41.10
N ARG A 1086 13.99 -22.01 39.82
CA ARG A 1086 13.32 -22.68 38.71
C ARG A 1086 14.28 -23.71 38.15
N ILE A 1087 13.85 -24.96 38.16
CA ILE A 1087 14.59 -26.09 37.59
C ILE A 1087 13.77 -26.62 36.43
N THR A 1088 14.43 -26.84 35.30
CA THR A 1088 13.85 -27.53 34.15
C THR A 1088 14.70 -28.76 33.87
N GLN A 1089 14.04 -29.89 33.74
CA GLN A 1089 14.70 -31.16 33.43
C GLN A 1089 14.20 -31.64 32.08
N THR A 1090 15.13 -31.85 31.16
CA THR A 1090 14.81 -32.39 29.83
C THR A 1090 15.56 -33.71 29.65
N ALA A 1091 14.82 -34.75 29.29
CA ALA A 1091 15.37 -36.03 28.92
C ALA A 1091 14.98 -36.34 27.47
N LYS A 1092 15.96 -36.73 26.66
CA LYS A 1092 15.74 -37.13 25.27
C LYS A 1092 16.48 -38.43 24.98
N LEU A 1093 15.76 -39.39 24.41
CA LEU A 1093 16.27 -40.67 23.95
C LEU A 1093 16.03 -40.80 22.44
N ASP A 1094 17.11 -40.91 21.67
CA ASP A 1094 17.09 -41.19 20.23
C ASP A 1094 17.63 -42.60 20.00
N LEU A 1095 16.78 -43.48 19.46
CA LEU A 1095 17.10 -44.86 19.13
C LEU A 1095 17.17 -44.99 17.61
N ARG A 1096 18.33 -45.43 17.11
CA ARG A 1096 18.62 -45.60 15.69
C ARG A 1096 19.05 -47.05 15.42
N PRO A 1097 18.10 -47.99 15.29
CA PRO A 1097 18.43 -49.33 14.84
C PRO A 1097 19.11 -49.29 13.47
N ASN A 1098 20.00 -50.24 13.22
CA ASN A 1098 20.64 -50.38 11.92
C ASN A 1098 19.59 -50.57 10.84
N LYS A 1099 19.93 -50.04 9.65
CA LYS A 1099 19.21 -50.34 8.43
C LYS A 1099 19.16 -51.86 8.23
N PHE A 1100 17.98 -52.39 7.90
CA PHE A 1100 17.80 -53.80 7.55
C PHE A 1100 17.02 -53.93 6.25
N SER A 1101 17.36 -54.95 5.45
CA SER A 1101 16.75 -55.17 4.14
C SER A 1101 15.74 -56.30 4.23
N LEU A 1102 14.53 -56.06 3.71
CA LEU A 1102 13.46 -57.05 3.60
C LEU A 1102 13.18 -57.24 2.11
N SER A 1103 13.74 -58.32 1.53
CA SER A 1103 13.83 -58.50 0.08
C SER A 1103 14.59 -57.34 -0.61
N SER A 1104 13.99 -56.67 -1.59
CA SER A 1104 14.55 -55.50 -2.28
C SER A 1104 14.26 -54.16 -1.60
N VAL A 1105 13.61 -54.16 -0.42
CA VAL A 1105 13.24 -52.95 0.31
C VAL A 1105 14.16 -52.75 1.51
N ASP A 1106 14.82 -51.60 1.52
CA ASP A 1106 15.71 -51.18 2.59
C ASP A 1106 14.94 -50.35 3.63
N LEU A 1107 14.89 -50.80 4.88
CA LEU A 1107 14.16 -50.17 5.97
C LEU A 1107 15.10 -49.52 6.99
N THR A 1108 14.84 -48.25 7.32
CA THR A 1108 15.61 -47.45 8.28
C THR A 1108 14.66 -46.88 9.35
N PRO A 1109 14.52 -47.54 10.51
CA PRO A 1109 13.72 -47.05 11.62
C PRO A 1109 14.46 -46.00 12.45
N ARG A 1110 13.70 -45.10 13.09
CA ARG A 1110 14.19 -44.18 14.13
C ARG A 1110 13.09 -43.91 15.15
N PHE A 1111 13.42 -43.95 16.42
CA PHE A 1111 12.49 -43.63 17.51
C PHE A 1111 13.06 -42.51 18.36
N THR A 1112 12.25 -41.50 18.66
CA THR A 1112 12.60 -40.41 19.57
C THR A 1112 11.57 -40.35 20.68
N LEU A 1113 12.04 -40.37 21.92
CA LEU A 1113 11.22 -40.14 23.10
C LEU A 1113 11.80 -38.94 23.84
N GLY A 1114 10.93 -38.01 24.23
CA GLY A 1114 11.29 -36.81 24.96
C GLY A 1114 10.33 -36.57 26.11
N GLY A 1115 10.87 -36.01 27.18
CA GLY A 1115 10.10 -35.54 28.31
C GLY A 1115 10.71 -34.26 28.86
N ASN A 1116 9.85 -33.34 29.26
CA ASN A 1116 10.24 -32.09 29.90
C ASN A 1116 9.37 -31.86 31.14
N ASP A 1117 10.01 -31.57 32.28
CA ASP A 1117 9.37 -31.09 33.50
C ASP A 1117 9.77 -29.62 33.73
N LYS A 1118 8.75 -28.75 33.68
CA LYS A 1118 8.89 -27.32 33.97
C LYS A 1118 8.08 -26.98 35.23
N GLY A 1119 8.71 -27.11 36.38
CA GLY A 1119 8.10 -26.68 37.65
C GLY A 1119 6.83 -27.43 38.03
N GLY A 1120 6.70 -28.70 37.62
CA GLY A 1120 5.55 -29.55 37.92
C GLY A 1120 4.64 -29.82 36.71
N THR A 1121 4.71 -29.00 35.66
CA THR A 1121 3.99 -29.25 34.40
C THR A 1121 4.81 -30.17 33.51
N ILE A 1122 4.28 -31.36 33.22
CA ILE A 1122 4.97 -32.38 32.43
C ILE A 1122 4.49 -32.33 30.98
N THR A 1123 5.43 -32.34 30.04
CA THR A 1123 5.17 -32.56 28.62
C THR A 1123 5.91 -33.80 28.16
N LEU A 1124 5.21 -34.70 27.48
CA LEU A 1124 5.78 -35.93 26.91
C LEU A 1124 5.58 -35.92 25.40
N ASN A 1125 6.62 -36.27 24.67
CA ASN A 1125 6.58 -36.36 23.22
C ASN A 1125 7.22 -37.66 22.75
N GLY A 1126 6.58 -38.33 21.80
CA GLY A 1126 7.06 -39.58 21.22
C GLY A 1126 6.91 -39.58 19.72
N GLN A 1127 7.96 -39.98 19.00
CA GLN A 1127 7.95 -40.06 17.55
C GLN A 1127 8.60 -41.35 17.06
N ALA A 1128 7.93 -42.06 16.17
CA ALA A 1128 8.46 -43.19 15.42
C ALA A 1128 8.50 -42.82 13.93
N ASN A 1129 9.65 -43.03 13.31
CA ASN A 1129 9.86 -42.82 11.88
C ASN A 1129 10.36 -44.11 11.23
N MET A 1130 9.81 -44.44 10.08
CA MET A 1130 10.25 -45.56 9.26
C MET A 1130 10.45 -45.06 7.83
N ARG A 1131 11.67 -45.21 7.31
CA ARG A 1131 11.98 -44.94 5.90
C ARG A 1131 12.20 -46.26 5.16
N ALA A 1132 11.51 -46.45 4.04
CA ALA A 1132 11.65 -47.59 3.14
C ALA A 1132 12.18 -47.11 1.77
N THR A 1133 13.17 -47.80 1.19
CA THR A 1133 13.69 -47.48 -0.15
C THR A 1133 13.81 -48.73 -1.02
N VAL A 1134 13.31 -48.66 -2.26
CA VAL A 1134 13.38 -49.76 -3.26
C VAL A 1134 13.44 -49.19 -4.68
N SER A 1135 14.50 -49.49 -5.43
CA SER A 1135 14.61 -49.22 -6.88
C SER A 1135 14.05 -47.86 -7.35
N GLY A 1136 14.54 -46.77 -6.75
CA GLY A 1136 14.12 -45.40 -7.06
C GLY A 1136 12.88 -44.91 -6.30
N PHE A 1137 12.09 -45.78 -5.68
CA PHE A 1137 11.01 -45.40 -4.74
C PHE A 1137 11.54 -45.22 -3.31
N SER A 1138 11.09 -44.16 -2.65
CA SER A 1138 11.26 -43.97 -1.20
C SER A 1138 9.94 -43.66 -0.53
N ALA A 1139 9.59 -44.41 0.50
CA ALA A 1139 8.46 -44.15 1.37
C ALA A 1139 8.95 -43.73 2.76
N GLN A 1140 8.31 -42.76 3.39
CA GLN A 1140 8.56 -42.42 4.78
C GLN A 1140 7.24 -42.32 5.54
N ALA A 1141 7.14 -43.05 6.64
CA ALA A 1141 6.03 -43.02 7.57
C ALA A 1141 6.50 -42.43 8.90
N THR A 1142 5.73 -41.48 9.43
CA THR A 1142 5.96 -40.86 10.73
C THR A 1142 4.69 -40.99 11.57
N LEU A 1143 4.85 -41.49 12.79
CA LEU A 1143 3.83 -41.51 13.83
C LEU A 1143 4.35 -40.68 14.99
N GLY A 1144 3.59 -39.69 15.43
CA GLY A 1144 3.93 -38.81 16.55
C GLY A 1144 2.77 -38.66 17.51
N ARG A 1145 3.08 -38.55 18.80
CA ARG A 1145 2.13 -38.20 19.86
C ARG A 1145 2.78 -37.20 20.81
N ASP A 1146 2.06 -36.11 21.06
CA ASP A 1146 2.41 -35.10 22.04
C ASP A 1146 1.32 -35.02 23.12
N LEU A 1147 1.75 -35.03 24.38
CA LEU A 1147 0.93 -34.89 25.57
C LEU A 1147 1.40 -33.66 26.33
N SER A 1148 0.53 -32.66 26.46
CA SER A 1148 0.84 -31.39 27.12
C SER A 1148 -0.22 -31.03 28.17
N GLY A 1149 0.21 -30.34 29.22
CA GLY A 1149 -0.66 -29.94 30.33
C GLY A 1149 -0.91 -31.04 31.36
N LEU A 1150 -0.06 -32.08 31.42
CA LEU A 1150 -0.17 -33.13 32.43
C LEU A 1150 0.06 -32.52 33.82
N GLY A 1151 -0.99 -32.53 34.65
CA GLY A 1151 -1.01 -31.91 35.98
C GLY A 1151 -1.87 -30.63 36.08
N GLU A 1152 -2.53 -30.19 34.99
CA GLU A 1152 -3.39 -28.99 34.93
C GLU A 1152 -4.87 -29.36 34.64
N ASP A 1153 -5.80 -28.43 34.86
CA ASP A 1153 -7.24 -28.61 34.58
C ASP A 1153 -7.57 -28.81 33.08
N ARG A 1154 -6.64 -28.45 32.18
CA ARG A 1154 -6.74 -28.59 30.72
C ARG A 1154 -5.60 -29.45 30.19
N GLU A 1155 -5.93 -30.62 29.68
CA GLU A 1155 -4.99 -31.52 29.03
C GLU A 1155 -5.21 -31.54 27.51
N GLN A 1156 -4.13 -31.65 26.73
CA GLN A 1156 -4.21 -31.75 25.28
C GLN A 1156 -3.35 -32.92 24.78
N THR A 1157 -3.97 -33.76 23.95
CA THR A 1157 -3.29 -34.82 23.21
C THR A 1157 -3.31 -34.48 21.73
N THR A 1158 -2.15 -34.50 21.09
CA THR A 1158 -2.03 -34.33 19.63
C THR A 1158 -1.39 -35.57 19.01
N ASP A 1159 -2.11 -36.22 18.11
CA ASP A 1159 -1.65 -37.36 17.33
C ASP A 1159 -1.37 -36.93 15.90
N ARG A 1160 -0.18 -37.27 15.39
CA ARG A 1160 0.23 -36.98 14.02
C ARG A 1160 0.59 -38.25 13.28
N ILE A 1161 -0.02 -38.43 12.11
CA ILE A 1161 0.32 -39.47 11.14
C ILE A 1161 0.75 -38.77 9.86
N SER A 1162 1.93 -39.08 9.34
CA SER A 1162 2.40 -38.58 8.06
C SER A 1162 2.98 -39.70 7.22
N LEU A 1163 2.60 -39.75 5.95
CA LEU A 1163 3.07 -40.71 4.95
C LEU A 1163 3.58 -39.90 3.77
N SER A 1164 4.76 -40.19 3.27
CA SER A 1164 5.28 -39.60 2.03
C SER A 1164 5.84 -40.68 1.13
N LEU A 1165 5.63 -40.52 -0.17
CA LEU A 1165 6.05 -41.43 -1.22
C LEU A 1165 6.68 -40.61 -2.33
N ALA A 1166 7.95 -40.87 -2.63
CA ALA A 1166 8.68 -40.21 -3.72
C ALA A 1166 9.29 -41.24 -4.67
N TYR A 1167 9.34 -40.92 -5.96
CA TYR A 1167 10.02 -41.72 -6.98
C TYR A 1167 11.11 -40.91 -7.67
N SER A 1168 12.26 -41.54 -7.89
CA SER A 1168 13.48 -40.95 -8.45
C SER A 1168 14.01 -41.72 -9.66
N GLY A 1169 13.22 -42.64 -10.21
CA GLY A 1169 13.60 -43.43 -11.37
C GLY A 1169 13.37 -42.74 -12.72
N ILE A 1170 12.81 -41.53 -12.73
CA ILE A 1170 12.65 -40.72 -13.94
C ILE A 1170 13.80 -39.69 -13.97
N PRO A 1171 14.65 -39.68 -15.01
CA PRO A 1171 15.62 -38.62 -15.20
C PRO A 1171 14.92 -37.26 -15.26
N ASP A 1172 15.40 -36.28 -14.49
CA ASP A 1172 14.87 -34.90 -14.44
C ASP A 1172 13.42 -34.74 -13.92
N LEU A 1173 12.82 -35.78 -13.31
CA LEU A 1173 11.46 -35.72 -12.74
C LEU A 1173 11.33 -36.55 -11.44
N ARG A 1174 10.84 -35.94 -10.37
CA ARG A 1174 10.68 -36.53 -9.04
C ARG A 1174 9.26 -36.30 -8.52
N PRO A 1175 8.30 -37.19 -8.85
CA PRO A 1175 6.98 -37.15 -8.25
C PRO A 1175 7.04 -37.51 -6.76
N ASN A 1176 6.34 -36.73 -5.94
CA ASN A 1176 6.18 -36.93 -4.51
C ASN A 1176 4.69 -36.77 -4.13
N ILE A 1177 4.18 -37.65 -3.28
CA ILE A 1177 2.86 -37.51 -2.68
C ILE A 1177 3.01 -37.66 -1.17
N SER A 1178 2.45 -36.71 -0.42
CA SER A 1178 2.44 -36.74 1.03
C SER A 1178 1.02 -36.61 1.58
N PHE A 1179 0.71 -37.43 2.58
CA PHE A 1179 -0.52 -37.42 3.35
C PHE A 1179 -0.15 -37.09 4.80
N THR A 1180 -0.87 -36.16 5.41
CA THR A 1180 -0.75 -35.88 6.84
C THR A 1180 -2.14 -35.83 7.47
N GLN A 1181 -2.29 -36.53 8.60
CA GLN A 1181 -3.45 -36.43 9.48
C GLN A 1181 -2.98 -35.93 10.85
N ASN A 1182 -3.62 -34.88 11.35
CA ASN A 1182 -3.45 -34.43 12.72
C ASN A 1182 -4.79 -34.61 13.45
N ALA A 1183 -4.78 -35.29 14.58
CA ALA A 1183 -5.92 -35.38 15.47
C ALA A 1183 -5.55 -34.70 16.79
N SER A 1184 -6.34 -33.71 17.22
CA SER A 1184 -6.16 -33.05 18.50
C SER A 1184 -7.36 -33.35 19.37
N ASN A 1185 -7.13 -33.81 20.59
CA ASN A 1185 -8.17 -33.99 21.59
C ASN A 1185 -7.86 -33.09 22.78
N VAL A 1186 -8.78 -32.18 23.10
CA VAL A 1186 -8.68 -31.30 24.28
C VAL A 1186 -9.65 -31.82 25.32
N THR A 1187 -9.13 -32.06 26.53
CA THR A 1187 -9.93 -32.48 27.68
C THR A 1187 -9.90 -31.37 28.73
N TYR A 1188 -11.08 -30.93 29.16
CA TYR A 1188 -11.25 -29.98 30.25
C TYR A 1188 -12.30 -30.53 31.22
N ARG A 1189 -11.92 -30.74 32.49
CA ARG A 1189 -12.80 -31.24 33.56
C ARG A 1189 -13.69 -32.44 33.14
N ASN A 1190 -13.09 -33.44 32.50
CA ASN A 1190 -13.72 -34.68 32.00
C ASN A 1190 -14.64 -34.56 30.77
N GLU A 1191 -14.71 -33.39 30.10
CA GLU A 1191 -15.31 -33.28 28.76
C GLU A 1191 -14.23 -33.21 27.69
N SER A 1192 -14.34 -34.04 26.65
CA SER A 1192 -13.40 -34.10 25.53
C SER A 1192 -14.07 -33.69 24.22
N ARG A 1193 -13.44 -32.78 23.46
CA ARG A 1193 -13.77 -32.58 22.04
C ARG A 1193 -12.53 -32.77 21.17
N GLY A 1194 -12.71 -33.61 20.15
CA GLY A 1194 -11.68 -33.92 19.16
C GLY A 1194 -11.87 -33.13 17.87
N SER A 1195 -10.76 -32.71 17.28
CA SER A 1195 -10.71 -32.22 15.90
C SER A 1195 -9.74 -33.08 15.08
N ILE A 1196 -10.07 -33.29 13.81
CA ILE A 1196 -9.22 -34.05 12.88
C ILE A 1196 -9.05 -33.21 11.61
N SER A 1197 -7.81 -32.97 11.22
CA SER A 1197 -7.46 -32.41 9.92
C SER A 1197 -6.70 -33.43 9.08
N ARG A 1198 -6.97 -33.44 7.78
CA ARG A 1198 -6.33 -34.34 6.80
C ARG A 1198 -5.93 -33.51 5.58
N THR A 1199 -4.69 -33.68 5.15
CA THR A 1199 -4.14 -32.98 3.98
C THR A 1199 -3.42 -34.01 3.10
N LEU A 1200 -3.68 -33.95 1.80
CA LEU A 1200 -2.99 -34.73 0.77
C LEU A 1200 -2.38 -33.75 -0.23
N THR A 1201 -1.06 -33.80 -0.40
CA THR A 1201 -0.31 -32.90 -1.27
C THR A 1201 0.51 -33.72 -2.25
N GLY A 1202 0.32 -33.49 -3.54
CA GLY A 1202 1.16 -34.03 -4.61
C GLY A 1202 2.05 -32.94 -5.19
N SER A 1203 3.33 -33.24 -5.40
CA SER A 1203 4.28 -32.36 -6.08
C SER A 1203 5.09 -33.14 -7.11
N LEU A 1204 5.52 -32.45 -8.17
CA LEU A 1204 6.40 -32.97 -9.21
C LEU A 1204 7.61 -32.03 -9.22
N THR A 1205 8.81 -32.58 -9.00
CA THR A 1205 10.06 -31.79 -8.86
C THR A 1205 11.05 -32.12 -9.94
#